data_AF-A0A7R9XR82-F1
#
_entry.id   AF-A0A7R9XR82-F1
#
_cell.length_a   1.000
_cell.length_b   1.000
_cell.length_c   1.000
_cell.angle_alpha   90.00
_cell.angle_beta   90.00
_cell.angle_gamma   90.00
#
_symmetry.space_group_name_H-M   'P 1'
#
loop_
_entity.id
_entity.type
_entity.pdbx_description
1 polymer ?
#
loop_
_entity_poly.entity_id
_entity_poly.type
_entity_poly.pdbx_seq_one_letter_code
_entity_poly.pdbx_strand_id
1 'polypeptide(L)'
;NPDGEPTIWCYTTNRNVRWEFCDPLPQPVHCVGSWGSYTSCDALCGSGRKYKTYTVTRNAQHGGYSCSYSNGAKHYADCTTSCAAPTVSIGNPLTRVASNTVDFGFSVKHSVACGGDCLTSAWSRRWMVKIFATVRKDGVSCSSYGAYLPCKLWDDFRDDTTHPSQLLGLTTDTGALDPGTYVIEYVAVLNHYITRQELSRTTGTHTFSIERGCESILPSASSDSGVENSELTKYVLLSADDFVRAPCDKLHDVRESIFRKYDTNPTDGVLDYDELDRAIREQGGDGYILKVWNQIRPLRLSLGHFMEAIVAPHTCASSESVQSVSFKSVVYPSTEAGRETTRKDCAKNAGAMAVDWGYGPKNPPKSGDTVCVFVDGVLFQVNEPKNTAPPHSKDHHSEVAGLWTLTKITDKRPVVGAIGDVQPSLVAQFTFDTEREIGDTVRSDRIFSAAPLASGEKARPYISYSGQHISACSGASGGQCIVARGDGFNYVGDSLGGAVAFSAWVRVAESSATTLIEFSGTDGQLSNSFTLVMDCSSSACTLRASYDSVGTGGNLAKKEISAPMRQWVLVGFTLSHNAGLKLFALPGDSTSTTTASHPSWPKDTLPKLPNIKLFSASRGGGQQHIDDVRLYAGVMDMEMFFIARDCGRGTLCAMRAHATPSHRRVVCVFTQVKGAKTGQPACAGALYYDGTAIDVRASMDLAGVFFEFRDTAWEEKSFEIERRAPAVNGNFDSKFDTVVLIEGGLKGCAAKFSSITYMDRDASYTPYSEWLYRITTKNPDSDDANEITYLLSPQLTFRTPWMSQIEGRVLAGASTEGVRNVRMCAEFDTFVTRTPATEDFQADVEYENLAAFKSVTHSNRAQTSTSYVVTDGDDAGKISNVDANEHIRINLGSWASVSTVEVCHKRLESSATSMFSAHVQDYDPGKSTYFGHDCLMDSVRDVCDETLRGQ
;
A
#
# COMPACT_ATOMS: atom_id res chain seq x y z
N ASN A 1 -90.93 -35.22 -23.60
CA ASN A 1 -91.81 -34.42 -24.49
C ASN A 1 -93.23 -34.47 -23.89
N PRO A 2 -93.94 -33.36 -23.66
CA PRO A 2 -95.27 -33.39 -23.02
C PRO A 2 -96.37 -34.14 -23.80
N ASP A 3 -96.08 -34.57 -25.04
CA ASP A 3 -96.93 -35.41 -25.89
C ASP A 3 -96.59 -36.92 -25.83
N GLY A 4 -95.59 -37.34 -25.06
CA GLY A 4 -95.24 -38.75 -24.85
C GLY A 4 -94.20 -39.35 -25.80
N GLU A 5 -93.67 -38.57 -26.74
CA GLU A 5 -92.66 -39.04 -27.70
C GLU A 5 -91.25 -39.16 -27.08
N PRO A 6 -90.38 -40.07 -27.61
CA PRO A 6 -89.11 -40.44 -26.98
C PRO A 6 -88.04 -39.36 -27.03
N THR A 7 -88.12 -38.39 -27.95
CA THR A 7 -87.24 -37.21 -28.00
C THR A 7 -87.98 -36.03 -28.63
N ILE A 8 -87.34 -34.85 -28.66
CA ILE A 8 -87.89 -33.66 -29.30
C ILE A 8 -88.04 -33.90 -30.80
N TRP A 9 -89.11 -33.38 -31.39
CA TRP A 9 -89.33 -33.40 -32.84
C TRP A 9 -89.39 -31.99 -33.41
N CYS A 10 -89.05 -31.84 -34.69
CA CYS A 10 -89.19 -30.60 -35.43
C CYS A 10 -89.99 -30.83 -36.72
N TYR A 11 -90.59 -29.77 -37.24
CA TYR A 11 -91.13 -29.79 -38.61
C TYR A 11 -89.99 -29.98 -39.61
N THR A 12 -90.14 -30.96 -40.50
CA THR A 12 -89.11 -31.28 -41.50
C THR A 12 -89.39 -30.56 -42.82
N THR A 13 -88.36 -30.39 -43.64
CA THR A 13 -88.46 -29.79 -44.97
C THR A 13 -88.93 -30.78 -46.03
N ASN A 14 -89.00 -32.06 -45.69
CA ASN A 14 -89.62 -33.09 -46.51
C ASN A 14 -91.14 -32.88 -46.57
N ARG A 15 -91.68 -32.56 -47.75
CA ARG A 15 -93.12 -32.27 -47.94
C ARG A 15 -94.05 -33.43 -47.57
N ASN A 16 -93.53 -34.66 -47.49
CA ASN A 16 -94.31 -35.86 -47.20
C ASN A 16 -94.29 -36.27 -45.72
N VAL A 17 -93.42 -35.65 -44.91
CA VAL A 17 -93.30 -35.97 -43.49
C VAL A 17 -93.56 -34.68 -42.73
N ARG A 18 -94.58 -34.67 -41.86
CA ARG A 18 -94.92 -33.43 -41.16
C ARG A 18 -93.84 -33.07 -40.14
N TRP A 19 -93.28 -34.05 -39.44
CA TRP A 19 -92.23 -33.84 -38.44
C TRP A 19 -91.31 -35.06 -38.31
N GLU A 20 -90.07 -34.83 -37.87
CA GLU A 20 -89.06 -35.85 -37.56
C GLU A 20 -88.37 -35.53 -36.22
N PHE A 21 -87.74 -36.53 -35.58
CA PHE A 21 -86.97 -36.30 -34.36
C PHE A 21 -85.72 -35.47 -34.63
N CYS A 22 -85.41 -34.57 -33.71
CA CYS A 22 -84.23 -33.73 -33.75
C CYS A 22 -83.35 -33.97 -32.53
N ASP A 23 -82.06 -33.73 -32.67
CA ASP A 23 -81.14 -33.77 -31.55
C ASP A 23 -81.29 -32.50 -30.69
N PRO A 24 -81.39 -32.62 -29.35
CA PRO A 24 -81.44 -31.47 -28.47
C PRO A 24 -80.13 -30.68 -28.55
N LEU A 25 -80.25 -29.35 -28.63
CA LEU A 25 -79.08 -28.48 -28.57
C LEU A 25 -78.36 -28.67 -27.22
N PRO A 26 -77.03 -28.78 -27.20
CA PRO A 26 -76.27 -28.91 -25.97
C PRO A 26 -76.49 -27.70 -25.04
N GLN A 27 -76.53 -27.96 -23.73
CA GLN A 27 -76.77 -26.92 -22.71
C GLN A 27 -75.68 -25.83 -22.75
N PRO A 28 -76.02 -24.55 -22.50
CA PRO A 28 -75.05 -23.48 -22.45
C PRO A 28 -73.97 -23.75 -21.39
N VAL A 29 -72.71 -23.80 -21.82
CA VAL A 29 -71.57 -23.92 -20.91
C VAL A 29 -70.99 -22.54 -20.69
N HIS A 30 -71.15 -22.02 -19.48
CA HIS A 30 -70.53 -20.75 -19.10
C HIS A 30 -69.02 -20.89 -18.93
N CYS A 31 -68.31 -19.83 -19.33
CA CYS A 31 -66.90 -19.70 -19.11
C CYS A 31 -66.57 -19.73 -17.61
N VAL A 32 -65.49 -20.42 -17.24
CA VAL A 32 -64.94 -20.40 -15.88
C VAL A 32 -63.52 -19.89 -15.99
N GLY A 33 -63.23 -18.81 -15.27
CA GLY A 33 -61.89 -18.29 -15.11
C GLY A 33 -61.71 -17.70 -13.73
N SER A 34 -60.45 -17.55 -13.32
CA SER A 34 -60.11 -16.99 -12.01
C SER A 34 -58.79 -16.23 -12.08
N TRP A 35 -58.62 -15.30 -11.15
CA TRP A 35 -57.36 -14.61 -10.96
C TRP A 35 -56.39 -15.49 -10.15
N GLY A 36 -55.16 -15.64 -10.64
CA GLY A 36 -54.08 -16.24 -9.86
C GLY A 36 -53.56 -15.33 -8.73
N SER A 37 -52.49 -15.77 -8.08
CA SER A 37 -51.76 -14.96 -7.10
C SER A 37 -51.03 -13.80 -7.77
N TYR A 38 -50.78 -12.74 -7.01
CA TYR A 38 -49.87 -11.68 -7.46
C TYR A 38 -48.44 -12.20 -7.60
N THR A 39 -47.70 -11.66 -8.57
CA THR A 39 -46.25 -11.80 -8.66
C THR A 39 -45.56 -11.15 -7.45
N SER A 40 -44.26 -11.42 -7.30
CA SER A 40 -43.38 -10.55 -6.50
C SER A 40 -43.44 -9.11 -7.02
N CYS A 41 -43.12 -8.17 -6.13
CA CYS A 41 -42.99 -6.76 -6.50
C CYS A 41 -41.85 -6.60 -7.51
N ASP A 42 -42.07 -5.83 -8.59
CA ASP A 42 -41.04 -5.54 -9.59
C ASP A 42 -39.93 -4.61 -9.08
N ALA A 43 -40.18 -3.91 -7.97
CA ALA A 43 -39.22 -3.02 -7.34
C ALA A 43 -38.31 -3.76 -6.37
N LEU A 44 -36.99 -3.65 -6.60
CA LEU A 44 -35.95 -4.09 -5.68
C LEU A 44 -35.98 -3.34 -4.34
N CYS A 45 -36.44 -2.08 -4.36
CA CYS A 45 -36.59 -1.21 -3.19
C CYS A 45 -37.61 -0.11 -3.55
N GLY A 46 -38.36 0.39 -2.56
CA GLY A 46 -39.32 1.48 -2.73
C GLY A 46 -40.61 1.06 -3.43
N SER A 47 -41.27 1.99 -4.12
CA SER A 47 -42.54 1.77 -4.80
C SER A 47 -42.39 0.99 -6.11
N GLY A 48 -43.17 -0.07 -6.27
CA GLY A 48 -43.24 -0.90 -7.47
C GLY A 48 -44.66 -1.34 -7.81
N ARG A 49 -44.78 -2.21 -8.80
CA ARG A 49 -46.01 -2.85 -9.22
C ARG A 49 -45.87 -4.37 -9.16
N LYS A 50 -46.97 -5.02 -8.82
CA LYS A 50 -47.15 -6.47 -8.96
C LYS A 50 -48.42 -6.73 -9.73
N TYR A 51 -48.50 -7.86 -10.43
CA TYR A 51 -49.72 -8.20 -11.16
C TYR A 51 -50.14 -9.63 -10.91
N LYS A 52 -51.43 -9.90 -11.07
CA LYS A 52 -51.99 -11.26 -11.15
C LYS A 52 -52.57 -11.49 -12.53
N THR A 53 -52.54 -12.73 -12.99
CA THR A 53 -53.02 -13.12 -14.33
C THR A 53 -54.38 -13.81 -14.23
N TYR A 54 -55.31 -13.48 -15.12
CA TYR A 54 -56.60 -14.18 -15.23
C TYR A 54 -56.44 -15.40 -16.13
N THR A 55 -56.76 -16.58 -15.59
CA THR A 55 -56.69 -17.85 -16.33
C THR A 55 -58.09 -18.37 -16.55
N VAL A 56 -58.46 -18.57 -17.82
CA VAL A 56 -59.69 -19.24 -18.21
C VAL A 56 -59.44 -20.75 -18.21
N THR A 57 -60.06 -21.46 -17.27
CA THR A 57 -59.94 -22.92 -17.14
C THR A 57 -61.00 -23.66 -17.94
N ARG A 58 -62.11 -22.98 -18.30
CA ARG A 58 -63.13 -23.51 -19.20
C ARG A 58 -63.69 -22.38 -20.07
N ASN A 59 -63.61 -22.54 -21.40
CA ASN A 59 -64.19 -21.59 -22.34
C ASN A 59 -65.72 -21.70 -22.40
N ALA A 60 -66.39 -20.61 -22.78
CA ALA A 60 -67.82 -20.65 -23.05
C ALA A 60 -68.14 -21.48 -24.30
N GLN A 61 -69.19 -22.31 -24.24
CA GLN A 61 -69.69 -23.10 -25.36
C GLN A 61 -71.21 -23.07 -25.40
N HIS A 62 -71.80 -23.39 -26.56
CA HIS A 62 -73.25 -23.58 -26.74
C HIS A 62 -74.11 -22.38 -26.28
N GLY A 63 -73.64 -21.15 -26.53
CA GLY A 63 -74.37 -19.93 -26.17
C GLY A 63 -74.20 -19.47 -24.71
N GLY A 64 -73.27 -20.08 -23.95
CA GLY A 64 -72.95 -19.63 -22.59
C GLY A 64 -72.23 -18.28 -22.53
N TYR A 65 -72.43 -17.54 -21.43
CA TYR A 65 -71.70 -16.30 -21.14
C TYR A 65 -70.17 -16.43 -21.18
N SER A 66 -69.52 -15.46 -21.80
CA SER A 66 -68.07 -15.27 -21.79
C SER A 66 -67.57 -14.88 -20.39
N CYS A 67 -66.31 -15.18 -20.09
CA CYS A 67 -65.68 -14.72 -18.87
C CYS A 67 -65.57 -13.19 -18.87
N SER A 68 -65.63 -12.59 -17.67
CA SER A 68 -65.51 -11.13 -17.50
C SER A 68 -64.17 -10.56 -17.95
N TYR A 69 -63.13 -11.40 -18.08
CA TYR A 69 -61.80 -11.02 -18.55
C TYR A 69 -61.26 -12.05 -19.55
N SER A 70 -60.44 -11.60 -20.50
CA SER A 70 -59.76 -12.47 -21.46
C SER A 70 -58.70 -13.35 -20.78
N ASN A 71 -58.46 -14.55 -21.31
CA ASN A 71 -57.37 -15.39 -20.83
C ASN A 71 -56.02 -14.66 -20.99
N GLY A 72 -55.22 -14.60 -19.93
CA GLY A 72 -53.94 -13.88 -19.91
C GLY A 72 -54.06 -12.39 -19.53
N ALA A 73 -55.25 -11.86 -19.25
CA ALA A 73 -55.41 -10.49 -18.76
C ALA A 73 -54.60 -10.28 -17.47
N LYS A 74 -53.94 -9.13 -17.32
CA LYS A 74 -53.14 -8.76 -16.15
C LYS A 74 -53.84 -7.67 -15.33
N HIS A 75 -53.95 -7.87 -14.02
CA HIS A 75 -54.42 -6.86 -13.08
C HIS A 75 -53.25 -6.39 -12.21
N TYR A 76 -52.89 -5.10 -12.32
CA TYR A 76 -51.79 -4.49 -11.59
C TYR A 76 -52.25 -3.93 -10.24
N ALA A 77 -51.41 -4.03 -9.23
CA ALA A 77 -51.56 -3.37 -7.94
C ALA A 77 -50.22 -2.80 -7.50
N ASP A 78 -50.26 -1.68 -6.78
CA ASP A 78 -49.07 -1.08 -6.21
C ASP A 78 -48.51 -1.95 -5.07
N CYS A 79 -47.19 -1.93 -4.92
CA CYS A 79 -46.46 -2.59 -3.85
C CYS A 79 -45.29 -1.73 -3.37
N THR A 80 -44.82 -2.00 -2.17
CA THR A 80 -43.66 -1.35 -1.56
C THR A 80 -42.68 -2.40 -1.04
N THR A 81 -41.42 -2.29 -1.43
CA THR A 81 -40.32 -3.13 -0.93
C THR A 81 -39.45 -2.30 0.03
N SER A 82 -39.10 -2.86 1.19
CA SER A 82 -38.21 -2.18 2.15
C SER A 82 -36.83 -1.98 1.54
N CYS A 83 -36.28 -0.77 1.65
CA CYS A 83 -34.94 -0.46 1.20
C CYS A 83 -33.93 -0.72 2.32
N ALA A 84 -32.77 -1.26 1.98
CA ALA A 84 -31.63 -1.28 2.90
C ALA A 84 -31.21 0.17 3.20
N ALA A 85 -30.68 0.41 4.40
CA ALA A 85 -30.06 1.69 4.69
C ALA A 85 -28.67 1.77 4.03
N PRO A 86 -28.22 2.96 3.58
CA PRO A 86 -26.83 3.13 3.15
C PRO A 86 -25.87 2.78 4.28
N THR A 87 -24.78 2.08 3.99
CA THR A 87 -23.74 1.80 4.98
C THR A 87 -22.70 2.91 4.93
N VAL A 88 -22.42 3.55 6.06
CA VAL A 88 -21.35 4.57 6.18
C VAL A 88 -20.15 3.93 6.89
N SER A 89 -18.96 4.12 6.35
CA SER A 89 -17.69 3.72 6.96
C SER A 89 -16.73 4.89 7.02
N ILE A 90 -15.96 4.96 8.12
CA ILE A 90 -14.85 5.89 8.31
C ILE A 90 -13.57 5.06 8.17
N GLY A 91 -12.87 5.20 7.05
CA GLY A 91 -11.65 4.45 6.75
C GLY A 91 -10.48 4.80 7.66
N ASN A 92 -10.42 6.05 8.13
CA ASN A 92 -9.36 6.55 8.99
C ASN A 92 -9.94 7.19 10.27
N PRO A 93 -10.35 6.39 11.28
CA PRO A 93 -11.01 6.87 12.48
C PRO A 93 -10.02 7.50 13.47
N LEU A 94 -9.25 8.50 13.03
CA LEU A 94 -8.27 9.21 13.86
C LEU A 94 -8.95 9.76 15.11
N THR A 95 -8.34 9.50 16.27
CA THR A 95 -8.77 10.06 17.56
C THR A 95 -7.97 11.31 17.93
N ARG A 96 -6.83 11.54 17.26
CA ARG A 96 -5.95 12.71 17.43
C ARG A 96 -5.53 13.24 16.07
N VAL A 97 -5.54 14.56 15.93
CA VAL A 97 -5.23 15.26 14.68
C VAL A 97 -4.36 16.47 14.99
N ALA A 98 -3.32 16.70 14.21
CA ALA A 98 -2.46 17.87 14.35
C ALA A 98 -2.37 18.74 13.08
N SER A 99 -2.96 18.29 11.98
CA SER A 99 -3.02 19.03 10.71
C SER A 99 -4.23 19.97 10.62
N ASN A 100 -4.17 20.88 9.66
CA ASN A 100 -5.28 21.80 9.35
C ASN A 100 -6.41 21.13 8.55
N THR A 101 -6.17 19.95 8.00
CA THR A 101 -7.11 19.20 7.16
C THR A 101 -6.88 17.70 7.33
N VAL A 102 -7.94 16.91 7.47
CA VAL A 102 -7.82 15.45 7.61
C VAL A 102 -8.72 14.71 6.64
N ASP A 103 -8.19 13.63 6.06
CA ASP A 103 -9.01 12.61 5.40
C ASP A 103 -9.41 11.53 6.41
N PHE A 104 -10.70 11.51 6.77
CA PHE A 104 -11.29 10.46 7.60
C PHE A 104 -11.68 9.21 6.79
N GLY A 105 -11.52 9.22 5.47
CA GLY A 105 -11.88 8.11 4.58
C GLY A 105 -13.37 7.83 4.59
N PHE A 106 -14.20 8.88 4.56
CA PHE A 106 -15.66 8.71 4.55
C PHE A 106 -16.09 8.01 3.27
N SER A 107 -16.75 6.86 3.42
CA SER A 107 -17.29 6.09 2.29
C SER A 107 -18.72 5.69 2.57
N VAL A 108 -19.54 5.68 1.51
CA VAL A 108 -20.96 5.33 1.62
C VAL A 108 -21.29 4.25 0.60
N LYS A 109 -21.80 3.09 1.01
CA LYS A 109 -22.14 1.98 0.11
C LYS A 109 -23.63 1.67 0.14
N HIS A 110 -24.20 1.34 -1.01
CA HIS A 110 -25.60 0.90 -1.10
C HIS A 110 -25.86 0.04 -2.34
N SER A 111 -26.34 -1.20 -2.13
CA SER A 111 -26.44 -2.26 -3.16
C SER A 111 -27.32 -1.94 -4.38
N VAL A 112 -28.25 -1.00 -4.28
CA VAL A 112 -29.18 -0.66 -5.39
C VAL A 112 -28.95 0.75 -5.95
N ALA A 113 -28.24 1.60 -5.20
CA ALA A 113 -28.06 3.00 -5.59
C ALA A 113 -26.72 3.23 -6.30
N CYS A 114 -25.70 2.43 -5.96
CA CYS A 114 -24.35 2.54 -6.48
C CYS A 114 -23.67 1.16 -6.56
N GLY A 115 -22.82 0.95 -7.58
CA GLY A 115 -22.01 -0.27 -7.72
C GLY A 115 -20.73 -0.26 -6.87
N GLY A 116 -20.42 0.86 -6.20
CA GLY A 116 -19.23 1.08 -5.38
C GLY A 116 -19.50 2.07 -4.25
N ASP A 117 -18.58 3.00 -4.01
CA ASP A 117 -18.82 4.12 -3.09
C ASP A 117 -19.78 5.13 -3.75
N CYS A 118 -20.93 5.36 -3.15
CA CYS A 118 -21.98 6.26 -3.61
C CYS A 118 -21.53 7.73 -3.70
N LEU A 119 -20.39 8.09 -3.08
CA LEU A 119 -19.79 9.42 -3.22
C LEU A 119 -19.06 9.58 -4.57
N THR A 120 -18.41 8.53 -5.06
CA THR A 120 -17.55 8.58 -6.26
C THR A 120 -18.15 7.87 -7.47
N SER A 121 -19.02 6.89 -7.28
CA SER A 121 -19.60 6.09 -8.37
C SER A 121 -20.85 6.72 -9.00
N ALA A 122 -21.13 6.34 -10.25
CA ALA A 122 -22.33 6.75 -10.97
C ALA A 122 -23.60 6.32 -10.22
N TRP A 123 -24.56 7.24 -10.12
CA TRP A 123 -25.82 6.99 -9.42
C TRP A 123 -26.79 6.19 -10.28
N SER A 124 -27.61 5.38 -9.62
CA SER A 124 -28.83 4.83 -10.20
C SER A 124 -29.72 5.96 -10.75
N ARG A 125 -30.30 5.76 -11.95
CA ARG A 125 -31.31 6.67 -12.53
C ARG A 125 -32.56 6.84 -11.65
N ARG A 126 -32.77 5.95 -10.66
CA ARG A 126 -33.96 5.90 -9.81
C ARG A 126 -33.70 6.25 -8.34
N TRP A 127 -32.48 6.03 -7.85
CA TRP A 127 -32.13 6.19 -6.44
C TRP A 127 -30.90 7.06 -6.25
N MET A 128 -30.92 7.92 -5.24
CA MET A 128 -29.82 8.82 -4.91
C MET A 128 -29.49 8.70 -3.42
N VAL A 129 -28.20 8.59 -3.09
CA VAL A 129 -27.74 8.71 -1.71
C VAL A 129 -27.24 10.13 -1.47
N LYS A 130 -27.63 10.72 -0.34
CA LYS A 130 -27.08 12.00 0.15
C LYS A 130 -26.48 11.79 1.52
N ILE A 131 -25.35 12.43 1.79
CA ILE A 131 -24.73 12.46 3.11
C ILE A 131 -24.60 13.91 3.58
N PHE A 132 -24.86 14.13 4.86
CA PHE A 132 -24.64 15.39 5.55
C PHE A 132 -23.78 15.09 6.77
N ALA A 133 -22.67 15.81 6.94
CA ALA A 133 -21.87 15.75 8.16
C ALA A 133 -21.74 17.14 8.78
N THR A 134 -21.71 17.17 10.09
CA THR A 134 -21.49 18.38 10.89
C THR A 134 -20.41 18.10 11.90
N VAL A 135 -19.62 19.11 12.23
CA VAL A 135 -18.51 19.01 13.17
C VAL A 135 -18.67 20.06 14.24
N ARG A 136 -18.65 19.63 15.49
CA ARG A 136 -18.90 20.49 16.65
C ARG A 136 -17.88 20.24 17.74
N LYS A 137 -17.38 21.30 18.35
CA LYS A 137 -16.52 21.20 19.54
C LYS A 137 -17.30 20.70 20.76
N ASP A 138 -16.71 19.78 21.51
CA ASP A 138 -17.30 19.26 22.74
C ASP A 138 -17.50 20.40 23.75
N GLY A 139 -18.66 20.39 24.43
CA GLY A 139 -19.10 21.48 25.30
C GLY A 139 -19.58 22.76 24.61
N VAL A 140 -19.50 22.88 23.29
CA VAL A 140 -20.05 24.03 22.52
C VAL A 140 -21.43 23.66 21.95
N SER A 141 -22.40 24.57 22.08
CA SER A 141 -23.73 24.46 21.46
C SER A 141 -23.78 25.29 20.18
N CYS A 142 -24.10 24.67 19.04
CA CYS A 142 -24.16 25.32 17.74
C CYS A 142 -25.60 25.66 17.37
N SER A 143 -25.91 26.95 17.16
CA SER A 143 -27.19 27.39 16.59
C SER A 143 -27.23 27.32 15.05
N SER A 144 -26.06 27.34 14.42
CA SER A 144 -25.87 27.25 12.97
C SER A 144 -24.50 26.65 12.66
N TYR A 145 -24.38 25.99 11.50
CA TYR A 145 -23.13 25.39 11.03
C TYR A 145 -22.65 26.13 9.78
N GLY A 146 -21.35 26.48 9.73
CA GLY A 146 -20.73 27.24 8.64
C GLY A 146 -19.45 26.57 8.11
N ALA A 147 -18.59 27.30 7.41
CA ALA A 147 -17.40 26.70 6.79
C ALA A 147 -16.26 26.36 7.78
N TYR A 148 -16.29 26.87 9.02
CA TYR A 148 -15.18 26.86 9.97
C TYR A 148 -15.55 26.29 11.34
N LEU A 149 -14.55 25.83 12.11
CA LEU A 149 -14.70 25.46 13.51
C LEU A 149 -15.06 26.69 14.37
N PRO A 150 -15.77 26.53 15.51
CA PRO A 150 -16.10 25.29 16.21
C PRO A 150 -17.41 24.60 15.78
N CYS A 151 -18.14 25.18 14.82
CA CYS A 151 -19.44 24.70 14.32
C CYS A 151 -19.41 24.62 12.79
N LYS A 152 -18.84 23.54 12.26
CA LYS A 152 -18.59 23.37 10.82
C LYS A 152 -19.62 22.46 10.15
N LEU A 153 -20.16 22.91 9.02
CA LEU A 153 -20.86 22.08 8.05
C LEU A 153 -19.82 21.43 7.14
N TRP A 154 -19.93 20.11 6.98
CA TRP A 154 -19.03 19.31 6.18
C TRP A 154 -19.88 18.47 5.23
N ASP A 155 -20.19 19.05 4.07
CA ASP A 155 -21.10 18.52 3.05
C ASP A 155 -20.48 18.55 1.64
N ASP A 156 -19.17 18.83 1.54
CA ASP A 156 -18.35 18.94 0.32
C ASP A 156 -17.93 17.58 -0.25
N PHE A 157 -18.77 16.55 -0.10
CA PHE A 157 -18.47 15.20 -0.57
C PHE A 157 -18.60 15.03 -2.10
N ARG A 158 -19.20 16.00 -2.82
CA ARG A 158 -19.42 15.94 -4.27
C ARG A 158 -19.83 17.31 -4.85
N ASP A 159 -18.94 18.01 -5.56
CA ASP A 159 -19.31 19.19 -6.38
C ASP A 159 -18.74 19.06 -7.80
N ASP A 160 -19.61 19.06 -8.81
CA ASP A 160 -19.42 18.44 -10.14
C ASP A 160 -18.47 19.16 -11.10
N THR A 161 -17.79 20.23 -10.67
CA THR A 161 -16.98 21.07 -11.57
C THR A 161 -15.47 20.92 -11.39
N THR A 162 -14.99 20.30 -10.31
CA THR A 162 -13.57 19.91 -10.10
C THR A 162 -13.54 19.01 -8.86
N HIS A 163 -13.46 17.69 -8.99
CA HIS A 163 -13.35 16.82 -7.81
C HIS A 163 -11.87 16.71 -7.34
N PRO A 164 -11.57 16.41 -6.06
CA PRO A 164 -12.42 16.28 -4.86
C PRO A 164 -11.80 16.87 -3.57
N SER A 165 -12.58 17.19 -2.55
CA SER A 165 -12.02 17.14 -1.18
C SER A 165 -13.03 16.57 -0.19
N GLN A 166 -12.91 15.26 0.07
CA GLN A 166 -13.41 14.63 1.30
C GLN A 166 -12.55 15.01 2.52
N LEU A 167 -11.83 16.13 2.47
CA LEU A 167 -10.95 16.56 3.54
C LEU A 167 -11.74 17.43 4.50
N LEU A 168 -11.73 17.07 5.78
CA LEU A 168 -12.30 17.92 6.81
C LEU A 168 -11.31 19.03 7.16
N GLY A 169 -11.61 20.28 6.80
CA GLY A 169 -10.88 21.45 7.29
C GLY A 169 -11.10 21.71 8.78
N LEU A 170 -10.02 21.96 9.51
CA LEU A 170 -9.96 22.03 10.97
C LEU A 170 -9.52 23.39 11.51
N THR A 171 -9.76 24.45 10.75
CA THR A 171 -9.40 25.81 11.10
C THR A 171 -10.62 26.65 11.51
N THR A 172 -10.35 27.66 12.34
CA THR A 172 -11.26 28.78 12.62
C THR A 172 -11.35 29.71 11.41
N ASP A 173 -12.28 30.67 11.45
CA ASP A 173 -12.41 31.75 10.48
C ASP A 173 -11.13 32.58 10.28
N THR A 174 -10.28 32.65 11.30
CA THR A 174 -8.95 33.27 11.23
C THR A 174 -7.86 32.40 10.59
N GLY A 175 -8.18 31.16 10.20
CA GLY A 175 -7.22 30.20 9.65
C GLY A 175 -6.34 29.51 10.71
N ALA A 176 -6.65 29.68 12.00
CA ALA A 176 -5.91 29.05 13.09
C ALA A 176 -6.55 27.71 13.51
N LEU A 177 -5.72 26.72 13.87
CA LEU A 177 -6.19 25.51 14.56
C LEU A 177 -6.84 25.88 15.89
N ASP A 178 -7.94 25.21 16.22
CA ASP A 178 -8.62 25.33 17.51
C ASP A 178 -8.54 24.01 18.29
N PRO A 179 -7.51 23.80 19.13
CA PRO A 179 -7.35 22.59 19.90
C PRO A 179 -8.55 22.27 20.80
N GLY A 180 -8.80 20.98 20.98
CA GLY A 180 -9.90 20.47 21.79
C GLY A 180 -10.54 19.23 21.18
N THR A 181 -11.54 18.68 21.86
CA THR A 181 -12.28 17.51 21.39
C THR A 181 -13.46 17.94 20.53
N TYR A 182 -13.68 17.23 19.42
CA TYR A 182 -14.72 17.47 18.44
C TYR A 182 -15.50 16.19 18.15
N VAL A 183 -16.77 16.38 17.82
CA VAL A 183 -17.68 15.32 17.39
C VAL A 183 -18.10 15.60 15.96
N ILE A 184 -17.87 14.64 15.08
CA ILE A 184 -18.47 14.55 13.76
C ILE A 184 -19.80 13.85 13.93
N GLU A 185 -20.89 14.47 13.51
CA GLU A 185 -22.24 13.90 13.49
C GLU A 185 -22.67 13.81 12.02
N TYR A 186 -22.97 12.59 11.55
CA TYR A 186 -23.30 12.36 10.14
C TYR A 186 -24.62 11.64 9.93
N VAL A 187 -25.25 11.92 8.80
CA VAL A 187 -26.52 11.37 8.36
C VAL A 187 -26.44 11.02 6.87
N ALA A 188 -26.57 9.75 6.52
CA ALA A 188 -26.69 9.29 5.13
C ALA A 188 -28.14 8.84 4.85
N VAL A 189 -28.74 9.36 3.79
CA VAL A 189 -30.13 9.07 3.40
C VAL A 189 -30.20 8.53 1.99
N LEU A 190 -31.00 7.49 1.79
CA LEU A 190 -31.41 7.00 0.48
C LEU A 190 -32.71 7.70 0.09
N ASN A 191 -32.68 8.40 -1.03
CA ASN A 191 -33.84 9.09 -1.58
C ASN A 191 -34.24 8.50 -2.94
N HIS A 192 -35.54 8.56 -3.25
CA HIS A 192 -35.99 8.42 -4.62
C HIS A 192 -35.52 9.63 -5.44
N TYR A 193 -34.89 9.40 -6.60
CA TYR A 193 -34.26 10.44 -7.41
C TYR A 193 -35.24 11.56 -7.80
N ILE A 194 -36.40 11.17 -8.35
CA ILE A 194 -37.42 12.11 -8.84
C ILE A 194 -38.25 12.72 -7.70
N THR A 195 -38.90 11.90 -6.86
CA THR A 195 -39.83 12.39 -5.84
C THR A 195 -39.15 12.99 -4.61
N ARG A 196 -37.83 12.80 -4.47
CA ARG A 196 -37.02 13.22 -3.31
C ARG A 196 -37.48 12.65 -1.96
N GLN A 197 -38.34 11.63 -1.99
CA GLN A 197 -38.81 10.95 -0.78
C GLN A 197 -37.66 10.16 -0.15
N GLU A 198 -37.45 10.35 1.16
CA GLU A 198 -36.53 9.54 1.97
C GLU A 198 -37.11 8.13 2.16
N LEU A 199 -36.29 7.12 1.88
CA LEU A 199 -36.65 5.71 1.91
C LEU A 199 -35.98 4.97 3.08
N SER A 200 -34.74 5.33 3.38
CA SER A 200 -33.97 4.76 4.48
C SER A 200 -32.85 5.72 4.90
N ARG A 201 -32.36 5.57 6.13
CA ARG A 201 -31.31 6.43 6.68
C ARG A 201 -30.36 5.69 7.61
N THR A 202 -29.16 6.23 7.71
CA THR A 202 -28.11 5.82 8.65
C THR A 202 -27.57 7.06 9.33
N THR A 203 -27.39 7.01 10.65
CA THR A 203 -26.82 8.09 11.44
C THR A 203 -25.67 7.55 12.28
N GLY A 204 -24.64 8.35 12.49
CA GLY A 204 -23.55 7.98 13.37
C GLY A 204 -22.73 9.17 13.82
N THR A 205 -21.79 8.90 14.72
CA THR A 205 -20.91 9.90 15.30
C THR A 205 -19.48 9.40 15.36
N HIS A 206 -18.51 10.30 15.20
CA HIS A 206 -17.09 10.04 15.42
C HIS A 206 -16.48 11.13 16.28
N THR A 207 -15.63 10.78 17.25
CA THR A 207 -15.00 11.75 18.15
C THR A 207 -13.50 11.78 17.91
N PHE A 208 -12.93 12.97 17.82
CA PHE A 208 -11.49 13.19 17.64
C PHE A 208 -11.03 14.42 18.41
N SER A 209 -9.73 14.55 18.66
CA SER A 209 -9.15 15.73 19.33
C SER A 209 -8.13 16.40 18.43
N ILE A 210 -8.22 17.74 18.32
CA ILE A 210 -7.26 18.58 17.63
C ILE A 210 -6.16 18.97 18.63
N GLU A 211 -4.91 18.71 18.27
CA GLU A 211 -3.71 19.05 19.04
C GLU A 211 -2.78 19.93 18.20
N ARG A 212 -1.84 20.64 18.84
CA ARG A 212 -0.76 21.33 18.12
C ARG A 212 0.41 20.36 17.99
N GLY A 213 1.00 20.24 16.80
CA GLY A 213 2.16 19.39 16.60
C GLY A 213 2.20 18.76 15.21
N CYS A 214 2.88 17.63 15.08
CA CYS A 214 3.00 16.89 13.83
C CYS A 214 2.13 15.64 13.88
N GLU A 215 1.54 15.28 12.74
CA GLU A 215 0.93 13.95 12.58
C GLU A 215 2.00 12.87 12.59
N SER A 216 1.63 11.65 13.02
CA SER A 216 2.57 10.52 13.08
C SER A 216 2.91 9.95 11.70
N ILE A 217 2.06 10.20 10.71
CA ILE A 217 2.15 9.70 9.35
C ILE A 217 2.01 10.89 8.39
N LEU A 218 2.76 10.86 7.29
CA LEU A 218 2.67 11.86 6.24
C LEU A 218 1.29 11.74 5.55
N PRO A 219 0.52 12.83 5.41
CA PRO A 219 -0.72 12.82 4.62
C PRO A 219 -0.45 12.41 3.18
N SER A 220 -1.34 11.63 2.57
CA SER A 220 -1.22 11.21 1.15
C SER A 220 -1.51 12.36 0.16
N ALA A 221 -2.15 13.44 0.62
CA ALA A 221 -2.47 14.64 -0.16
C ALA A 221 -2.27 15.92 0.67
N SER A 222 -1.94 17.04 0.00
CA SER A 222 -1.78 18.35 0.65
C SER A 222 -3.02 19.23 0.48
N SER A 223 -3.33 20.07 1.48
CA SER A 223 -4.50 20.97 1.50
C SER A 223 -4.49 22.05 0.41
N ASP A 224 -3.32 22.39 -0.10
CA ASP A 224 -3.10 23.60 -0.90
C ASP A 224 -3.11 23.35 -2.42
N SER A 225 -2.93 22.09 -2.86
CA SER A 225 -2.98 21.74 -4.29
C SER A 225 -4.34 21.27 -4.77
N GLY A 226 -5.18 20.70 -3.89
CA GLY A 226 -6.43 20.04 -4.32
C GLY A 226 -6.22 18.83 -5.24
N VAL A 227 -4.95 18.41 -5.44
CA VAL A 227 -4.58 17.27 -6.27
C VAL A 227 -4.54 16.04 -5.36
N GLU A 228 -5.45 15.09 -5.58
CA GLU A 228 -5.43 13.81 -4.88
C GLU A 228 -4.07 13.12 -5.03
N ASN A 229 -3.66 12.40 -3.98
CA ASN A 229 -2.48 11.55 -3.99
C ASN A 229 -1.16 12.26 -4.33
N SER A 230 -1.10 13.60 -4.22
CA SER A 230 0.11 14.36 -4.57
C SER A 230 1.35 13.89 -3.82
N GLU A 231 1.23 13.60 -2.52
CA GLU A 231 2.35 13.14 -1.70
C GLU A 231 2.70 11.68 -1.97
N LEU A 232 1.70 10.86 -2.29
CA LEU A 232 1.92 9.49 -2.76
C LEU A 232 2.71 9.49 -4.07
N THR A 233 2.36 10.33 -5.05
CA THR A 233 3.12 10.43 -6.30
C THR A 233 4.56 10.92 -6.07
N LYS A 234 4.74 11.91 -5.19
CA LYS A 234 6.08 12.36 -4.77
C LYS A 234 6.88 11.22 -4.16
N TYR A 235 6.27 10.44 -3.28
CA TYR A 235 6.91 9.31 -2.62
C TYR A 235 7.40 8.28 -3.63
N VAL A 236 6.57 7.91 -4.61
CA VAL A 236 6.92 6.95 -5.67
C VAL A 236 8.04 7.47 -6.55
N LEU A 237 7.91 8.71 -7.06
CA LEU A 237 8.93 9.31 -7.92
C LEU A 237 10.27 9.49 -7.18
N LEU A 238 10.27 9.95 -5.94
CA LEU A 238 11.51 10.17 -5.16
C LEU A 238 12.14 8.87 -4.67
N SER A 239 11.40 7.76 -4.66
CA SER A 239 11.96 6.42 -4.43
C SER A 239 12.57 5.82 -5.70
N ALA A 240 12.15 6.29 -6.87
CA ALA A 240 12.64 5.82 -8.15
C ALA A 240 13.98 6.50 -8.52
N ASP A 241 15.02 5.69 -8.61
CA ASP A 241 16.36 6.15 -8.99
C ASP A 241 16.39 6.84 -10.37
N ASP A 242 15.67 6.27 -11.33
CA ASP A 242 15.56 6.82 -12.69
C ASP A 242 15.08 8.28 -12.65
N PHE A 243 14.19 8.63 -11.72
CA PHE A 243 13.69 9.98 -11.52
C PHE A 243 14.68 10.88 -10.78
N VAL A 244 15.22 10.45 -9.63
CA VAL A 244 16.12 11.28 -8.79
C VAL A 244 17.40 11.68 -9.53
N ARG A 245 17.82 10.90 -10.54
CA ARG A 245 18.99 11.20 -11.38
C ARG A 245 18.65 11.77 -12.77
N ALA A 246 17.37 11.96 -13.08
CA ALA A 246 16.95 12.41 -14.40
C ALA A 246 17.46 13.84 -14.68
N PRO A 247 18.00 14.10 -15.89
CA PRO A 247 18.25 15.48 -16.34
C PRO A 247 16.96 16.31 -16.26
N CYS A 248 17.08 17.56 -15.82
CA CYS A 248 15.90 18.41 -15.56
C CYS A 248 15.05 18.68 -16.81
N ASP A 249 15.64 18.58 -18.01
CA ASP A 249 14.96 18.69 -19.30
C ASP A 249 14.23 17.40 -19.74
N LYS A 250 14.46 16.27 -19.05
CA LYS A 250 13.90 14.94 -19.38
C LYS A 250 12.97 14.38 -18.31
N LEU A 251 12.60 15.17 -17.30
CA LEU A 251 11.73 14.70 -16.21
C LEU A 251 10.40 14.15 -16.73
N HIS A 252 9.88 14.72 -17.82
CA HIS A 252 8.67 14.24 -18.47
C HIS A 252 8.78 12.76 -18.89
N ASP A 253 9.76 12.45 -19.74
CA ASP A 253 9.91 11.12 -20.33
C ASP A 253 10.17 10.06 -19.24
N VAL A 254 10.87 10.45 -18.18
CA VAL A 254 11.17 9.57 -17.06
C VAL A 254 9.92 9.29 -16.21
N ARG A 255 9.07 10.29 -15.95
CA ARG A 255 7.80 10.10 -15.22
C ARG A 255 6.90 9.09 -15.92
N GLU A 256 6.68 9.29 -17.22
CA GLU A 256 5.87 8.38 -18.02
C GLU A 256 6.50 6.99 -18.11
N SER A 257 7.83 6.90 -18.28
CA SER A 257 8.52 5.61 -18.31
C SER A 257 8.41 4.84 -16.99
N ILE A 258 8.45 5.52 -15.84
CA ILE A 258 8.29 4.87 -14.53
C ILE A 258 6.87 4.35 -14.38
N PHE A 259 5.86 5.16 -14.73
CA PHE A 259 4.46 4.74 -14.68
C PHE A 259 4.25 3.44 -15.48
N ARG A 260 4.63 3.47 -16.76
CA ARG A 260 4.44 2.34 -17.68
C ARG A 260 5.24 1.10 -17.34
N LYS A 261 6.36 1.25 -16.65
CA LYS A 261 7.20 0.12 -16.21
C LYS A 261 6.52 -0.70 -15.13
N TYR A 262 5.71 -0.06 -14.29
CA TYR A 262 5.10 -0.71 -13.13
C TYR A 262 3.61 -1.01 -13.30
N ASP A 263 2.99 -0.43 -14.34
CA ASP A 263 1.65 -0.74 -14.81
C ASP A 263 1.66 -2.11 -15.53
N THR A 264 1.36 -3.16 -14.77
CA THR A 264 1.22 -4.52 -15.29
C THR A 264 -0.15 -4.81 -15.89
N ASN A 265 -1.15 -3.96 -15.64
CA ASN A 265 -2.44 -4.02 -16.30
C ASN A 265 -2.74 -2.72 -17.08
N PRO A 266 -2.11 -2.50 -18.26
CA PRO A 266 -2.23 -1.24 -18.99
C PRO A 266 -3.63 -0.85 -19.48
N THR A 267 -4.63 -1.71 -19.25
CA THR A 267 -6.02 -1.48 -19.63
C THR A 267 -6.81 -0.67 -18.60
N ASP A 268 -6.39 -0.65 -17.33
CA ASP A 268 -7.07 0.13 -16.29
C ASP A 268 -6.50 1.55 -16.14
N GLY A 269 -5.30 1.79 -16.68
CA GLY A 269 -4.68 3.11 -16.73
C GLY A 269 -4.25 3.68 -15.38
N VAL A 270 -4.17 2.83 -14.35
CA VAL A 270 -3.88 3.25 -12.99
C VAL A 270 -2.92 2.29 -12.31
N LEU A 271 -1.96 2.83 -11.56
CA LEU A 271 -1.18 2.04 -10.63
C LEU A 271 -1.99 1.79 -9.36
N ASP A 272 -2.32 0.52 -9.12
CA ASP A 272 -2.98 0.10 -7.89
C ASP A 272 -2.00 -0.15 -6.73
N TYR A 273 -2.50 -0.55 -5.57
CA TYR A 273 -1.66 -0.79 -4.39
C TYR A 273 -0.56 -1.83 -4.63
N ASP A 274 -0.85 -2.93 -5.31
CA ASP A 274 0.10 -4.03 -5.49
C ASP A 274 1.20 -3.62 -6.47
N GLU A 275 0.84 -2.87 -7.52
CA GLU A 275 1.78 -2.29 -8.47
C GLU A 275 2.67 -1.22 -7.82
N LEU A 276 2.10 -0.36 -6.96
CA LEU A 276 2.83 0.66 -6.22
C LEU A 276 3.78 0.04 -5.17
N ASP A 277 3.33 -0.96 -4.41
CA ASP A 277 4.16 -1.66 -3.42
C ASP A 277 5.32 -2.38 -4.12
N ARG A 278 5.07 -3.05 -5.25
CA ARG A 278 6.12 -3.63 -6.09
C ARG A 278 7.10 -2.56 -6.60
N ALA A 279 6.60 -1.42 -7.09
CA ALA A 279 7.42 -0.33 -7.59
C ALA A 279 8.39 0.20 -6.52
N ILE A 280 7.90 0.39 -5.29
CA ILE A 280 8.74 0.86 -4.17
C ILE A 280 9.75 -0.21 -3.74
N ARG A 281 9.33 -1.47 -3.59
CA ARG A 281 10.19 -2.56 -3.10
C ARG A 281 11.31 -2.91 -4.08
N GLU A 282 11.03 -2.95 -5.39
CA GLU A 282 12.05 -3.17 -6.42
C GLU A 282 13.10 -2.04 -6.49
N GLN A 283 12.74 -0.88 -5.96
CA GLN A 283 13.60 0.28 -5.85
C GLN A 283 14.27 0.34 -4.47
N GLY A 284 14.10 -0.65 -3.60
CA GLY A 284 14.74 -0.69 -2.29
C GLY A 284 14.21 0.35 -1.29
N GLY A 285 13.01 0.88 -1.54
CA GLY A 285 12.26 1.72 -0.61
C GLY A 285 11.36 0.89 0.31
N ASP A 286 10.65 1.57 1.22
CA ASP A 286 9.72 0.94 2.17
C ASP A 286 8.27 1.16 1.75
N GLY A 287 7.54 0.05 1.58
CA GLY A 287 6.12 0.03 1.22
C GLY A 287 5.16 0.23 2.40
N TYR A 288 5.64 0.31 3.65
CA TYR A 288 4.77 0.41 4.83
C TYR A 288 3.78 1.56 4.74
N ILE A 289 4.26 2.74 4.35
CA ILE A 289 3.40 3.92 4.21
C ILE A 289 2.29 3.70 3.19
N LEU A 290 2.57 2.95 2.11
CA LEU A 290 1.56 2.60 1.11
C LEU A 290 0.46 1.73 1.72
N LYS A 291 0.82 0.76 2.58
CA LYS A 291 -0.17 -0.06 3.29
C LYS A 291 -1.05 0.80 4.19
N VAL A 292 -0.46 1.73 4.94
CA VAL A 292 -1.21 2.65 5.81
C VAL A 292 -2.17 3.51 4.97
N TRP A 293 -1.70 4.10 3.87
CA TRP A 293 -2.56 4.89 3.01
C TRP A 293 -3.64 4.05 2.33
N ASN A 294 -3.34 2.83 1.89
CA ASN A 294 -4.29 1.92 1.23
C ASN A 294 -5.45 1.50 2.16
N GLN A 295 -5.17 1.38 3.47
CA GLN A 295 -6.19 1.11 4.48
C GLN A 295 -7.14 2.30 4.69
N ILE A 296 -6.62 3.52 4.57
CA ILE A 296 -7.42 4.76 4.65
C ILE A 296 -8.31 4.87 3.40
N ARG A 297 -7.71 4.70 2.23
CA ARG A 297 -8.37 4.75 0.92
C ARG A 297 -7.60 3.88 -0.07
N PRO A 298 -8.29 3.06 -0.91
CA PRO A 298 -7.62 2.30 -1.96
C PRO A 298 -6.70 3.19 -2.80
N LEU A 299 -5.41 2.83 -2.86
CA LEU A 299 -4.43 3.61 -3.61
C LEU A 299 -4.63 3.41 -5.11
N ARG A 300 -4.74 4.53 -5.83
CA ARG A 300 -4.81 4.57 -7.29
C ARG A 300 -4.11 5.81 -7.80
N LEU A 301 -3.09 5.62 -8.62
CA LEU A 301 -2.43 6.73 -9.34
C LEU A 301 -2.67 6.58 -10.84
N SER A 302 -3.31 7.56 -11.49
CA SER A 302 -3.33 7.65 -12.95
C SER A 302 -2.03 8.23 -13.48
N LEU A 303 -1.83 8.12 -14.80
CA LEU A 303 -0.73 8.80 -15.50
C LEU A 303 -0.78 10.32 -15.25
N GLY A 304 -1.98 10.91 -15.29
CA GLY A 304 -2.18 12.35 -15.02
C GLY A 304 -1.59 12.80 -13.69
N HIS A 305 -1.75 12.02 -12.60
CA HIS A 305 -1.14 12.33 -11.31
C HIS A 305 0.40 12.39 -11.39
N PHE A 306 1.03 11.44 -12.11
CA PHE A 306 2.49 11.44 -12.34
C PHE A 306 2.96 12.65 -13.12
N MET A 307 2.20 13.05 -14.15
CA MET A 307 2.59 14.15 -15.02
C MET A 307 2.41 15.52 -14.34
N GLU A 308 1.38 15.67 -13.51
CA GLU A 308 1.05 16.92 -12.80
C GLU A 308 1.79 17.10 -11.46
N ALA A 309 2.48 16.06 -10.97
CA ALA A 309 3.19 16.11 -9.70
C ALA A 309 4.22 17.25 -9.65
N ILE A 310 4.07 18.15 -8.66
CA ILE A 310 5.01 19.23 -8.38
C ILE A 310 6.17 18.68 -7.55
N VAL A 311 7.09 17.99 -8.23
CA VAL A 311 8.30 17.41 -7.65
C VAL A 311 9.40 17.35 -8.69
N ALA A 312 10.62 17.64 -8.25
CA ALA A 312 11.81 17.52 -9.08
C ALA A 312 12.94 16.92 -8.25
N PRO A 313 13.93 16.30 -8.90
CA PRO A 313 15.18 15.96 -8.25
C PRO A 313 15.81 17.15 -7.52
N HIS A 314 16.47 16.87 -6.39
CA HIS A 314 17.16 17.91 -5.62
C HIS A 314 18.25 18.64 -6.43
N THR A 315 18.75 18.01 -7.50
CA THR A 315 19.75 18.57 -8.41
C THR A 315 19.17 19.64 -9.34
N CYS A 316 17.86 19.62 -9.57
CA CYS A 316 17.19 20.61 -10.39
C CYS A 316 17.02 21.91 -9.61
N ALA A 317 17.34 23.04 -10.27
CA ALA A 317 17.12 24.35 -9.69
C ALA A 317 15.62 24.53 -9.43
N SER A 318 15.24 24.50 -8.15
CA SER A 318 13.91 24.94 -7.76
C SER A 318 13.83 26.44 -8.01
N SER A 319 12.73 26.92 -8.58
CA SER A 319 12.47 28.36 -8.55
C SER A 319 12.35 28.76 -7.09
N GLU A 320 13.35 29.45 -6.54
CA GLU A 320 13.49 29.90 -5.14
C GLU A 320 12.30 30.72 -4.61
N SER A 321 11.32 31.01 -5.46
CA SER A 321 10.29 32.01 -5.21
C SER A 321 9.02 31.50 -4.51
N VAL A 322 8.81 30.18 -4.36
CA VAL A 322 7.54 29.61 -3.87
C VAL A 322 7.66 28.58 -2.72
N GLN A 323 8.78 27.85 -2.56
CA GLN A 323 8.90 26.80 -1.54
C GLN A 323 9.43 27.32 -0.19
N SER A 324 8.86 26.84 0.93
CA SER A 324 9.29 27.19 2.30
C SER A 324 10.58 26.49 2.72
N VAL A 325 10.90 25.35 2.12
CA VAL A 325 12.08 24.51 2.41
C VAL A 325 12.80 24.14 1.11
N SER A 326 14.14 24.23 1.11
CA SER A 326 14.99 23.83 -0.01
C SER A 326 16.13 22.91 0.48
N PHE A 327 16.24 21.71 -0.09
CA PHE A 327 17.32 20.79 0.25
C PHE A 327 18.66 21.29 -0.28
N LYS A 328 19.66 21.36 0.59
CA LYS A 328 21.02 21.84 0.29
C LYS A 328 21.98 20.70 -0.02
N SER A 329 21.85 19.61 0.73
CA SER A 329 22.65 18.40 0.58
C SER A 329 21.79 17.21 0.97
N VAL A 330 21.89 16.16 0.16
CA VAL A 330 21.32 14.86 0.44
C VAL A 330 22.44 13.85 0.25
N VAL A 331 22.53 12.84 1.13
CA VAL A 331 23.37 11.68 0.86
C VAL A 331 22.76 10.96 -0.33
N TYR A 332 23.24 11.31 -1.52
CA TYR A 332 22.94 10.65 -2.77
C TYR A 332 24.18 10.77 -3.65
N PRO A 333 24.64 9.68 -4.28
CA PRO A 333 25.77 9.71 -5.19
C PRO A 333 25.53 10.58 -6.42
N SER A 334 26.59 11.25 -6.89
CA SER A 334 26.60 11.91 -8.19
C SER A 334 27.94 11.70 -8.89
N THR A 335 27.88 11.45 -10.20
CA THR A 335 29.04 11.44 -11.11
C THR A 335 29.07 12.71 -11.96
N GLU A 336 28.23 13.71 -11.65
CA GLU A 336 28.24 15.01 -12.32
C GLU A 336 29.57 15.73 -12.05
N ALA A 337 30.12 16.36 -13.10
CA ALA A 337 31.35 17.12 -13.00
C ALA A 337 31.25 18.22 -11.92
N GLY A 338 32.14 18.19 -10.92
CA GLY A 338 32.14 19.10 -9.78
C GLY A 338 31.36 18.61 -8.55
N ARG A 339 30.78 17.40 -8.59
CA ARG A 339 30.08 16.73 -7.48
C ARG A 339 30.57 15.31 -7.23
N GLU A 340 31.75 14.96 -7.74
CA GLU A 340 32.33 13.63 -7.57
C GLU A 340 32.60 13.33 -6.09
N THR A 341 32.08 12.21 -5.60
CA THR A 341 32.28 11.79 -4.21
C THR A 341 33.76 11.47 -3.95
N THR A 342 34.35 12.08 -2.91
CA THR A 342 35.70 11.74 -2.48
C THR A 342 35.71 10.57 -1.50
N ARG A 343 36.87 9.90 -1.33
CA ARG A 343 37.07 8.87 -0.29
C ARG A 343 36.68 9.35 1.11
N LYS A 344 36.93 10.63 1.41
CA LYS A 344 36.59 11.22 2.71
C LYS A 344 35.08 11.38 2.88
N ASP A 345 34.38 11.75 1.81
CA ASP A 345 32.92 11.87 1.83
C ASP A 345 32.25 10.49 1.94
N CYS A 346 32.80 9.49 1.25
CA CYS A 346 32.41 8.09 1.39
C CYS A 346 32.50 7.59 2.84
N ALA A 347 33.66 7.79 3.48
CA ALA A 347 33.87 7.35 4.86
C ALA A 347 32.97 8.12 5.84
N LYS A 348 32.68 9.40 5.57
CA LYS A 348 31.79 10.23 6.39
C LYS A 348 30.32 9.80 6.29
N ASN A 349 29.89 9.37 5.11
CA ASN A 349 28.49 9.05 4.83
C ASN A 349 28.17 7.55 4.99
N ALA A 350 29.17 6.70 5.28
CA ALA A 350 28.95 5.29 5.57
C ALA A 350 28.19 5.08 6.90
N GLY A 351 27.24 4.16 6.90
CA GLY A 351 26.42 3.78 8.05
C GLY A 351 25.33 4.80 8.42
N ALA A 352 25.00 5.76 7.53
CA ALA A 352 23.97 6.75 7.78
C ALA A 352 23.38 7.34 6.49
N MET A 353 22.12 7.77 6.57
CA MET A 353 21.50 8.70 5.63
C MET A 353 21.44 10.08 6.28
N ALA A 354 21.92 11.12 5.59
CA ALA A 354 21.87 12.49 6.09
C ALA A 354 21.28 13.45 5.05
N VAL A 355 20.50 14.41 5.54
CA VAL A 355 19.85 15.42 4.71
C VAL A 355 19.94 16.77 5.40
N ASP A 356 20.42 17.77 4.66
CA ASP A 356 20.54 19.16 5.08
C ASP A 356 19.62 20.04 4.22
N TRP A 357 18.91 20.99 4.85
CA TRP A 357 18.04 21.92 4.14
C TRP A 357 18.17 23.37 4.64
N GLY A 358 17.59 24.29 3.90
CA GLY A 358 17.39 25.68 4.28
C GLY A 358 15.92 26.06 4.22
N TYR A 359 15.61 27.23 4.78
CA TYR A 359 14.30 27.84 4.70
C TYR A 359 14.31 29.02 3.73
N GLY A 360 13.24 29.16 2.95
CA GLY A 360 13.09 30.26 2.01
C GLY A 360 13.12 31.63 2.73
N PRO A 361 13.78 32.66 2.16
CA PRO A 361 13.99 33.94 2.85
C PRO A 361 12.69 34.73 3.07
N LYS A 362 11.64 34.45 2.29
CA LYS A 362 10.35 35.16 2.40
C LYS A 362 9.51 34.71 3.60
N ASN A 363 9.63 33.45 4.02
CA ASN A 363 8.79 32.84 5.06
C ASN A 363 9.58 31.86 5.96
N PRO A 364 10.60 32.29 6.71
CA PRO A 364 11.30 31.42 7.65
C PRO A 364 10.40 31.02 8.84
N PRO A 365 10.68 29.88 9.51
CA PRO A 365 9.97 29.48 10.72
C PRO A 365 10.06 30.55 11.82
N LYS A 366 8.94 30.80 12.50
CA LYS A 366 8.78 31.79 13.57
C LYS A 366 8.51 31.10 14.91
N SER A 367 8.55 31.89 15.98
CA SER A 367 8.24 31.37 17.32
C SER A 367 6.77 30.93 17.40
N GLY A 368 6.57 29.68 17.82
CA GLY A 368 5.26 29.04 17.86
C GLY A 368 4.87 28.26 16.60
N ASP A 369 5.76 28.21 15.60
CA ASP A 369 5.67 27.27 14.48
C ASP A 369 6.21 25.90 14.88
N THR A 370 5.83 24.87 14.12
CA THR A 370 6.32 23.49 14.30
C THR A 370 6.95 22.99 13.01
N VAL A 371 8.17 22.47 13.08
CA VAL A 371 8.85 21.79 11.98
C VAL A 371 8.68 20.28 12.17
N CYS A 372 8.06 19.64 11.19
CA CYS A 372 7.84 18.20 11.13
C CYS A 372 8.72 17.59 10.06
N VAL A 373 9.48 16.56 10.42
CA VAL A 373 10.32 15.81 9.47
C VAL A 373 9.84 14.39 9.43
N PHE A 374 9.47 13.93 8.24
CA PHE A 374 9.05 12.56 7.95
C PHE A 374 10.15 11.85 7.19
N VAL A 375 10.40 10.58 7.54
CA VAL A 375 11.27 9.67 6.80
C VAL A 375 10.44 8.45 6.45
N ASP A 376 10.37 8.12 5.17
CA ASP A 376 9.57 7.01 4.62
C ASP A 376 8.08 7.12 4.96
N GLY A 377 7.59 8.37 5.01
CA GLY A 377 6.21 8.68 5.38
C GLY A 377 5.89 8.60 6.87
N VAL A 378 6.86 8.25 7.74
CA VAL A 378 6.68 8.19 9.20
C VAL A 378 7.36 9.37 9.87
N LEU A 379 6.70 9.99 10.85
CA LEU A 379 7.25 11.15 11.57
C LEU A 379 8.54 10.78 12.31
N PHE A 380 9.64 11.41 11.91
CA PHE A 380 11.00 11.16 12.38
C PHE A 380 11.51 12.20 13.39
N GLN A 381 11.16 13.48 13.23
CA GLN A 381 11.56 14.50 14.20
C GLN A 381 10.57 15.67 14.22
N VAL A 382 10.35 16.20 15.43
CA VAL A 382 9.57 17.43 15.66
C VAL A 382 10.50 18.46 16.26
N ASN A 383 10.45 19.69 15.75
CA ASN A 383 11.19 20.81 16.30
C ASN A 383 10.29 22.04 16.41
N GLU A 384 10.28 22.66 17.58
CA GLU A 384 9.72 24.00 17.78
C GLU A 384 10.88 25.00 17.78
N PRO A 385 10.93 25.99 16.87
CA PRO A 385 11.97 26.98 16.82
C PRO A 385 12.06 27.79 18.11
N LYS A 386 13.25 27.87 18.71
CA LYS A 386 13.49 28.55 20.00
C LYS A 386 14.60 29.59 19.89
N ASN A 387 14.57 30.59 20.76
CA ASN A 387 15.62 31.62 20.83
C ASN A 387 16.94 31.12 21.44
N THR A 388 16.96 29.91 22.01
CA THR A 388 18.14 29.27 22.59
C THR A 388 18.52 28.02 21.82
N ALA A 389 19.82 27.78 21.65
CA ALA A 389 20.33 26.54 21.08
C ALA A 389 19.83 25.32 21.87
N PRO A 390 19.47 24.22 21.19
CA PRO A 390 19.05 23.01 21.88
C PRO A 390 20.22 22.41 22.67
N PRO A 391 19.96 21.85 23.87
CA PRO A 391 21.00 21.29 24.73
C PRO A 391 21.64 20.01 24.16
N HIS A 392 20.92 19.31 23.28
CA HIS A 392 21.36 18.11 22.57
C HIS A 392 21.12 18.28 21.07
N SER A 393 21.84 17.53 20.21
CA SER A 393 21.71 17.59 18.74
C SER A 393 21.92 18.98 18.13
N LYS A 394 22.81 19.80 18.72
CA LYS A 394 23.12 21.14 18.22
C LYS A 394 23.57 21.13 16.76
N ASP A 395 24.28 20.09 16.34
CA ASP A 395 24.75 19.92 14.96
C ASP A 395 23.63 19.69 13.94
N HIS A 396 22.42 19.36 14.41
CA HIS A 396 21.23 19.20 13.55
C HIS A 396 20.43 20.51 13.41
N HIS A 397 20.77 21.53 14.20
CA HIS A 397 20.04 22.79 14.28
C HIS A 397 20.93 23.96 13.86
N SER A 398 20.32 24.94 13.20
CA SER A 398 20.98 26.19 12.86
C SER A 398 20.11 27.37 13.26
N GLU A 399 20.75 28.53 13.46
CA GLU A 399 20.03 29.78 13.69
C GLU A 399 19.48 30.32 12.36
N VAL A 400 18.16 30.50 12.30
CA VAL A 400 17.42 31.03 11.15
C VAL A 400 16.51 32.13 11.67
N ALA A 401 16.66 33.34 11.15
CA ALA A 401 15.89 34.52 11.57
C ALA A 401 15.88 34.76 13.11
N GLY A 402 17.00 34.48 13.79
CA GLY A 402 17.15 34.66 15.23
C GLY A 402 16.56 33.53 16.09
N LEU A 403 16.14 32.41 15.47
CA LEU A 403 15.63 31.23 16.14
C LEU A 403 16.43 29.98 15.74
N TRP A 404 16.80 29.17 16.71
CA TRP A 404 17.36 27.85 16.51
C TRP A 404 16.26 26.90 16.05
N THR A 405 16.40 26.40 14.83
CA THR A 405 15.47 25.49 14.18
C THR A 405 16.21 24.30 13.56
N LEU A 406 15.51 23.19 13.38
CA LEU A 406 16.07 22.00 12.74
C LEU A 406 16.39 22.30 11.26
N THR A 407 17.60 21.96 10.82
CA THR A 407 18.06 22.15 9.43
C THR A 407 18.73 20.92 8.85
N LYS A 408 18.84 19.87 9.67
CA LYS A 408 19.53 18.63 9.33
C LYS A 408 18.92 17.47 10.09
N ILE A 409 18.86 16.31 9.44
CA ILE A 409 18.67 15.03 10.11
C ILE A 409 19.78 14.05 9.74
N THR A 410 19.98 13.05 10.58
CA THR A 410 20.79 11.88 10.27
C THR A 410 20.01 10.65 10.74
N ASP A 411 19.63 9.81 9.80
CA ASP A 411 18.98 8.53 10.05
C ASP A 411 20.03 7.41 9.92
N LYS A 412 20.27 6.75 11.05
CA LYS A 412 21.23 5.63 11.15
C LYS A 412 20.53 4.28 11.26
N ARG A 413 19.20 4.22 11.10
CA ARG A 413 18.47 2.95 11.10
C ARG A 413 18.95 2.13 9.89
N PRO A 414 19.48 0.92 10.12
CA PRO A 414 20.11 0.12 9.08
C PRO A 414 19.11 -0.39 8.04
N VAL A 415 19.68 -0.86 6.95
CA VAL A 415 19.10 -1.73 5.91
C VAL A 415 18.55 -3.01 6.55
N VAL A 416 17.33 -3.42 6.18
CA VAL A 416 16.75 -4.70 6.60
C VAL A 416 17.10 -5.78 5.59
N GLY A 417 17.86 -6.78 6.03
CA GLY A 417 18.22 -7.98 5.24
C GLY A 417 17.16 -9.09 5.28
N ALA A 418 17.45 -10.24 4.66
CA ALA A 418 16.63 -11.44 4.73
C ALA A 418 16.84 -12.21 6.05
N ILE A 419 15.92 -13.14 6.37
CA ILE A 419 16.12 -14.04 7.52
C ILE A 419 17.36 -14.90 7.32
N GLY A 420 18.22 -14.92 8.35
CA GLY A 420 19.43 -15.75 8.37
C GLY A 420 20.65 -15.12 7.72
N ASP A 421 20.56 -13.86 7.30
CA ASP A 421 21.65 -13.08 6.70
C ASP A 421 22.72 -12.64 7.70
N VAL A 422 23.82 -12.07 7.18
CA VAL A 422 24.78 -11.26 7.96
C VAL A 422 24.18 -9.89 8.30
N GLN A 423 23.23 -9.39 7.51
CA GLN A 423 22.65 -8.07 7.69
C GLN A 423 21.55 -8.03 8.75
N PRO A 424 21.46 -6.94 9.51
CA PRO A 424 20.44 -6.77 10.54
C PRO A 424 19.03 -6.79 9.92
N SER A 425 18.10 -7.53 10.52
CA SER A 425 16.70 -7.58 10.07
C SER A 425 15.77 -7.67 11.28
N LEU A 426 14.77 -6.78 11.36
CA LEU A 426 13.74 -6.84 12.40
C LEU A 426 12.69 -7.88 11.98
N VAL A 427 12.73 -9.05 12.62
CA VAL A 427 11.83 -10.17 12.30
C VAL A 427 10.54 -10.12 13.09
N ALA A 428 10.59 -9.63 14.34
CA ALA A 428 9.38 -9.47 15.12
C ALA A 428 9.46 -8.29 16.08
N GLN A 429 8.33 -7.60 16.21
CA GLN A 429 8.15 -6.50 17.16
C GLN A 429 6.79 -6.63 17.84
N PHE A 430 6.77 -6.61 19.17
CA PHE A 430 5.54 -6.63 19.95
C PHE A 430 5.48 -5.36 20.78
N THR A 431 4.63 -4.42 20.33
CA THR A 431 4.50 -3.09 20.94
C THR A 431 3.54 -3.09 22.12
N PHE A 432 2.58 -4.01 22.14
CA PHE A 432 1.46 -4.08 23.10
C PHE A 432 0.51 -2.88 23.12
N ASP A 433 0.94 -1.72 22.60
CA ASP A 433 0.19 -0.48 22.41
C ASP A 433 -0.99 -0.57 21.43
N THR A 434 -1.05 -1.62 20.61
CA THR A 434 -2.05 -1.73 19.56
C THR A 434 -3.42 -2.07 20.14
N GLU A 435 -4.27 -1.05 20.35
CA GLU A 435 -5.68 -1.27 20.04
C GLU A 435 -5.73 -1.79 18.60
N ARG A 436 -6.27 -3.01 18.44
CA ARG A 436 -6.74 -3.63 17.19
C ARG A 436 -6.35 -2.82 15.93
N GLU A 437 -5.31 -3.26 15.22
CA GLU A 437 -5.15 -2.85 13.81
C GLU A 437 -6.51 -3.03 13.11
N ILE A 438 -6.98 -1.97 12.46
CA ILE A 438 -8.25 -1.97 11.73
C ILE A 438 -8.14 -3.06 10.65
N GLY A 439 -8.88 -4.15 10.81
CA GLY A 439 -8.95 -5.25 9.85
C GLY A 439 -8.37 -6.58 10.33
N ASP A 440 -7.59 -6.63 11.40
CA ASP A 440 -7.12 -7.92 11.95
C ASP A 440 -8.12 -8.42 13.00
N THR A 441 -8.81 -9.53 12.69
CA THR A 441 -9.60 -10.26 13.69
C THR A 441 -8.65 -10.86 14.73
N VAL A 442 -8.35 -10.10 15.78
CA VAL A 442 -7.59 -10.57 16.94
C VAL A 442 -8.35 -11.73 17.57
N ARG A 443 -7.88 -12.96 17.37
CA ARG A 443 -8.25 -14.06 18.25
C ARG A 443 -7.68 -13.75 19.64
N SER A 444 -8.48 -13.94 20.69
CA SER A 444 -8.16 -13.55 22.07
C SER A 444 -6.97 -14.28 22.70
N ASP A 445 -6.25 -15.11 21.96
CA ASP A 445 -5.12 -15.95 22.39
C ASP A 445 -3.79 -15.63 21.67
N ARG A 446 -3.76 -14.63 20.76
CA ARG A 446 -2.60 -14.30 19.93
C ARG A 446 -2.32 -12.81 19.86
N ILE A 447 -1.05 -12.43 19.80
CA ILE A 447 -0.58 -11.07 19.50
C ILE A 447 0.35 -11.17 18.29
N PHE A 448 -0.05 -10.57 17.18
CA PHE A 448 0.76 -10.55 15.97
C PHE A 448 1.87 -9.50 16.06
N SER A 449 3.00 -9.80 15.44
CA SER A 449 4.14 -8.88 15.33
C SER A 449 3.73 -7.62 14.56
N ALA A 450 4.06 -6.45 15.07
CA ALA A 450 3.95 -5.17 14.37
C ALA A 450 5.03 -4.99 13.29
N ALA A 451 6.10 -5.78 13.28
CA ALA A 451 7.13 -5.72 12.24
C ALA A 451 6.57 -6.24 10.89
N PRO A 452 6.98 -5.66 9.75
CA PRO A 452 6.63 -6.20 8.44
C PRO A 452 7.34 -7.52 8.18
N LEU A 453 6.84 -8.28 7.20
CA LEU A 453 7.48 -9.52 6.77
C LEU A 453 8.87 -9.24 6.23
N ALA A 454 9.89 -9.77 6.90
CA ALA A 454 11.26 -9.77 6.41
C ALA A 454 11.37 -10.64 5.15
N SER A 455 12.32 -10.32 4.26
CA SER A 455 12.55 -11.13 3.06
C SER A 455 12.88 -12.59 3.45
N GLY A 456 12.14 -13.55 2.88
CA GLY A 456 12.23 -14.96 3.23
C GLY A 456 11.29 -15.45 4.35
N GLU A 457 10.56 -14.55 5.04
CA GLU A 457 9.49 -14.96 5.97
C GLU A 457 8.29 -15.55 5.23
N LYS A 458 7.79 -16.68 5.73
CA LYS A 458 6.63 -17.38 5.18
C LYS A 458 5.32 -16.87 5.77
N ALA A 459 5.35 -16.36 6.99
CA ALA A 459 4.15 -15.90 7.69
C ALA A 459 4.50 -14.87 8.78
N ARG A 460 3.54 -13.98 9.07
CA ARG A 460 3.68 -12.92 10.09
C ARG A 460 3.90 -13.57 11.46
N PRO A 461 5.01 -13.31 12.16
CA PRO A 461 5.25 -13.89 13.47
C PRO A 461 4.20 -13.44 14.49
N TYR A 462 3.93 -14.29 15.46
CA TYR A 462 3.03 -13.96 16.56
C TYR A 462 3.46 -14.65 17.85
N ILE A 463 2.98 -14.12 18.97
CA ILE A 463 3.10 -14.76 20.27
C ILE A 463 1.74 -15.27 20.72
N SER A 464 1.72 -16.48 21.28
CA SER A 464 0.51 -17.12 21.81
C SER A 464 0.53 -17.18 23.34
N TYR A 465 -0.63 -17.05 23.96
CA TYR A 465 -0.78 -16.99 25.41
C TYR A 465 -2.10 -17.59 25.93
N SER A 466 -2.16 -17.87 27.23
CA SER A 466 -3.37 -18.30 27.95
C SER A 466 -3.71 -17.31 29.08
N GLY A 467 -4.84 -16.60 29.02
CA GLY A 467 -5.28 -15.62 30.05
C GLY A 467 -5.04 -14.14 29.69
N GLN A 468 -5.57 -13.18 30.46
CA GLN A 468 -5.35 -11.74 30.19
C GLN A 468 -4.01 -11.26 30.78
N HIS A 469 -3.10 -10.79 29.92
CA HIS A 469 -1.72 -10.41 30.29
C HIS A 469 -1.33 -8.94 30.00
N ILE A 470 -2.23 -8.15 29.41
CA ILE A 470 -1.96 -6.76 28.99
C ILE A 470 -2.62 -5.79 29.98
N SER A 471 -1.89 -4.74 30.40
CA SER A 471 -2.37 -3.72 31.34
C SER A 471 -1.79 -2.34 31.03
N ALA A 472 -2.38 -1.28 31.58
CA ALA A 472 -1.84 0.08 31.43
C ALA A 472 -0.52 0.24 32.19
N CYS A 473 0.48 0.85 31.56
CA CYS A 473 1.80 1.05 32.16
C CYS A 473 1.80 2.13 33.23
N SER A 474 2.54 1.91 34.31
CA SER A 474 2.87 2.98 35.27
C SER A 474 4.10 3.78 34.78
N GLY A 475 4.09 5.12 34.94
CA GLY A 475 5.26 5.99 34.70
C GLY A 475 5.42 6.55 33.28
N ALA A 476 4.37 7.22 32.79
CA ALA A 476 4.28 8.12 31.61
C ALA A 476 5.37 8.02 30.52
N SER A 477 5.00 7.41 29.38
CA SER A 477 5.48 7.68 27.99
C SER A 477 5.09 6.56 26.98
N GLY A 478 4.20 5.63 27.34
CA GLY A 478 3.77 4.53 26.45
C GLY A 478 2.35 4.08 26.81
N GLY A 479 1.67 3.46 25.85
CA GLY A 479 0.28 3.02 25.96
C GLY A 479 0.13 1.78 26.85
N GLN A 480 -0.06 0.62 26.23
CA GLN A 480 -0.29 -0.64 26.93
C GLN A 480 1.03 -1.43 27.02
N CYS A 481 1.25 -2.11 28.15
CA CYS A 481 2.38 -3.03 28.31
C CYS A 481 1.93 -4.32 28.98
N ILE A 482 2.81 -5.31 28.95
CA ILE A 482 2.56 -6.57 29.65
C ILE A 482 3.12 -6.53 31.06
N VAL A 483 2.46 -7.27 31.94
CA VAL A 483 2.99 -7.62 33.26
C VAL A 483 3.38 -9.08 33.21
N ALA A 484 4.66 -9.39 33.40
CA ALA A 484 5.15 -10.76 33.33
C ALA A 484 4.54 -11.65 34.44
N ARG A 485 3.66 -12.58 34.05
CA ARG A 485 3.15 -13.68 34.89
C ARG A 485 3.77 -14.97 34.38
N GLY A 486 4.14 -15.88 35.29
CA GLY A 486 5.04 -17.01 35.00
C GLY A 486 4.60 -18.03 33.94
N ASP A 487 3.47 -17.82 33.26
CA ASP A 487 2.95 -18.67 32.19
C ASP A 487 3.66 -18.40 30.84
N GLY A 488 4.23 -17.21 30.66
CA GLY A 488 4.98 -16.78 29.48
C GLY A 488 4.17 -16.75 28.18
N PHE A 489 4.88 -16.51 27.08
CA PHE A 489 4.35 -16.45 25.73
C PHE A 489 5.19 -17.34 24.80
N ASN A 490 4.54 -18.15 23.97
CA ASN A 490 5.25 -18.93 22.96
C ASN A 490 5.35 -18.11 21.67
N TYR A 491 6.57 -17.87 21.20
CA TYR A 491 6.80 -17.25 19.91
C TYR A 491 6.61 -18.28 18.79
N VAL A 492 5.88 -17.87 17.75
CA VAL A 492 5.66 -18.65 16.53
C VAL A 492 6.07 -17.79 15.34
N GLY A 493 7.08 -18.24 14.62
CA GLY A 493 7.64 -17.60 13.44
C GLY A 493 8.69 -18.50 12.78
N ASP A 494 9.32 -18.01 11.72
CA ASP A 494 10.42 -18.71 11.05
C ASP A 494 11.69 -18.76 11.93
N SER A 495 12.63 -19.64 11.58
CA SER A 495 13.89 -19.83 12.32
C SER A 495 14.81 -18.62 12.14
N LEU A 496 15.34 -18.06 13.24
CA LEU A 496 16.09 -16.80 13.26
C LEU A 496 17.54 -16.89 12.73
N GLY A 497 17.99 -18.08 12.30
CA GLY A 497 19.34 -18.28 11.75
C GLY A 497 20.48 -18.20 12.78
N GLY A 498 21.71 -17.96 12.29
CA GLY A 498 22.98 -18.03 13.05
C GLY A 498 23.37 -16.80 13.86
N ALA A 499 22.77 -15.65 13.56
CA ALA A 499 23.01 -14.40 14.27
C ALA A 499 21.65 -13.83 14.70
N VAL A 500 21.51 -13.53 15.98
CA VAL A 500 20.24 -13.13 16.59
C VAL A 500 20.50 -11.99 17.58
N ALA A 501 19.59 -11.03 17.63
CA ALA A 501 19.54 -10.09 18.73
C ALA A 501 18.13 -9.96 19.29
N PHE A 502 18.08 -9.52 20.55
CA PHE A 502 16.84 -9.29 21.28
C PHE A 502 16.97 -7.97 22.04
N SER A 503 15.89 -7.19 22.06
CA SER A 503 15.77 -6.04 22.96
C SER A 503 14.35 -5.91 23.50
N ALA A 504 14.22 -5.43 24.73
CA ALA A 504 12.94 -5.07 25.31
C ALA A 504 13.10 -3.89 26.27
N TRP A 505 12.09 -3.02 26.33
CA TRP A 505 11.99 -2.04 27.40
C TRP A 505 11.46 -2.72 28.65
N VAL A 506 12.22 -2.61 29.74
CA VAL A 506 11.85 -3.22 31.02
C VAL A 506 11.87 -2.17 32.11
N ARG A 507 10.80 -2.14 32.91
CA ARG A 507 10.77 -1.45 34.20
C ARG A 507 10.64 -2.48 35.29
N VAL A 508 11.72 -2.64 36.04
CA VAL A 508 11.82 -3.72 37.02
C VAL A 508 11.23 -3.34 38.37
N ALA A 509 10.49 -4.27 38.96
CA ALA A 509 10.06 -4.21 40.35
C ALA A 509 11.13 -4.78 41.30
N GLU A 510 11.25 -4.22 42.51
CA GLU A 510 12.19 -4.70 43.52
C GLU A 510 11.90 -6.16 43.91
N SER A 511 12.96 -6.90 44.27
CA SER A 511 12.86 -8.29 44.74
C SER A 511 12.11 -9.20 43.76
N SER A 512 12.42 -9.07 42.46
CA SER A 512 11.79 -9.85 41.39
C SER A 512 12.81 -10.34 40.37
N ALA A 513 12.54 -11.50 39.78
CA ALA A 513 13.33 -12.07 38.70
C ALA A 513 12.43 -12.54 37.56
N THR A 514 12.74 -12.14 36.33
CA THR A 514 11.96 -12.53 35.13
C THR A 514 12.88 -12.98 34.02
N THR A 515 12.58 -14.14 33.42
CA THR A 515 13.22 -14.60 32.18
C THR A 515 12.61 -13.83 31.02
N LEU A 516 13.36 -12.93 30.40
CA LEU A 516 12.86 -12.09 29.31
C LEU A 516 12.67 -12.91 28.02
N ILE A 517 13.66 -13.75 27.70
CA ILE A 517 13.62 -14.66 26.55
C ILE A 517 14.38 -15.95 26.86
N GLU A 518 13.85 -17.05 26.36
CA GLU A 518 14.39 -18.40 26.46
C GLU A 518 14.37 -19.08 25.09
N PHE A 519 15.50 -19.63 24.69
CA PHE A 519 15.61 -20.54 23.55
C PHE A 519 15.88 -21.93 24.08
N SER A 520 15.15 -22.94 23.61
CA SER A 520 15.31 -24.34 24.05
C SER A 520 15.21 -25.34 22.91
N GLY A 521 15.92 -26.45 23.05
CA GLY A 521 15.97 -27.51 22.04
C GLY A 521 16.63 -28.79 22.58
N THR A 522 16.50 -29.86 21.80
CA THR A 522 17.12 -31.15 22.09
C THR A 522 18.12 -31.50 21.00
N ASP A 523 19.34 -31.85 21.40
CA ASP A 523 20.38 -32.39 20.52
C ASP A 523 20.70 -33.82 20.97
N GLY A 524 20.10 -34.81 20.32
CA GLY A 524 20.13 -36.20 20.76
C GLY A 524 19.44 -36.41 22.11
N GLN A 525 20.22 -36.77 23.15
CA GLN A 525 19.74 -36.96 24.53
C GLN A 525 19.96 -35.73 25.43
N LEU A 526 20.61 -34.68 24.92
CA LEU A 526 20.93 -33.47 25.68
C LEU A 526 19.85 -32.41 25.46
N SER A 527 19.37 -31.82 26.54
CA SER A 527 18.47 -30.66 26.49
C SER A 527 19.29 -29.39 26.70
N ASN A 528 19.32 -28.53 25.69
CA ASN A 528 20.07 -27.29 25.70
C ASN A 528 19.11 -26.11 25.87
N SER A 529 19.55 -25.07 26.58
CA SER A 529 18.79 -23.83 26.72
C SER A 529 19.70 -22.61 26.79
N PHE A 530 19.23 -21.51 26.20
CA PHE A 530 19.79 -20.18 26.39
C PHE A 530 18.73 -19.31 27.06
N THR A 531 19.08 -18.58 28.11
CA THR A 531 18.16 -17.69 28.82
C THR A 531 18.76 -16.31 29.00
N LEU A 532 17.93 -15.28 28.87
CA LEU A 532 18.22 -13.91 29.31
C LEU A 532 17.30 -13.59 30.49
N VAL A 533 17.88 -13.37 31.66
CA VAL A 533 17.15 -13.15 32.92
C VAL A 533 17.47 -11.78 33.48
N MET A 534 16.43 -11.03 33.84
CA MET A 534 16.53 -9.81 34.64
C MET A 534 16.24 -10.17 36.10
N ASP A 535 17.25 -10.11 36.95
CA ASP A 535 17.19 -10.49 38.36
C ASP A 535 17.51 -9.30 39.26
N CYS A 536 16.55 -8.91 40.10
CA CYS A 536 16.61 -7.72 40.92
C CYS A 536 16.36 -8.03 42.39
N SER A 537 17.33 -7.63 43.20
CA SER A 537 17.21 -7.57 44.66
C SER A 537 16.54 -6.26 45.10
N SER A 538 16.54 -5.98 46.41
CA SER A 538 16.09 -4.69 46.96
C SER A 538 17.04 -3.52 46.65
N SER A 539 18.29 -3.80 46.24
CA SER A 539 19.33 -2.76 46.09
C SER A 539 20.08 -2.79 44.76
N ALA A 540 19.96 -3.85 43.97
CA ALA A 540 20.63 -3.97 42.68
C ALA A 540 19.85 -4.87 41.70
N CYS A 541 19.96 -4.54 40.42
CA CYS A 541 19.47 -5.34 39.30
C CYS A 541 20.62 -5.87 38.45
N THR A 542 20.48 -7.09 37.95
CA THR A 542 21.44 -7.74 37.06
C THR A 542 20.73 -8.32 35.85
N LEU A 543 21.27 -8.06 34.67
CA LEU A 543 20.89 -8.74 33.43
C LEU A 543 21.89 -9.86 33.19
N ARG A 544 21.41 -11.09 33.08
CA ARG A 544 22.23 -12.29 32.97
C ARG A 544 21.83 -13.12 31.77
N ALA A 545 22.80 -13.44 30.92
CA ALA A 545 22.66 -14.50 29.92
C ALA A 545 23.32 -15.78 30.41
N SER A 546 22.69 -16.93 30.15
CA SER A 546 23.21 -18.25 30.52
C SER A 546 22.93 -19.24 29.39
N TYR A 547 23.90 -20.10 29.10
CA TYR A 547 23.77 -21.22 28.18
C TYR A 547 24.04 -22.52 28.93
N ASP A 548 23.03 -23.38 28.98
CA ASP A 548 22.99 -24.60 29.78
C ASP A 548 22.73 -25.83 28.91
N SER A 549 23.31 -26.96 29.33
CA SER A 549 23.06 -28.28 28.76
C SER A 549 22.78 -29.27 29.89
N VAL A 550 21.54 -29.79 29.93
CA VAL A 550 21.09 -30.77 30.92
C VAL A 550 21.48 -32.15 30.43
N GLY A 551 22.37 -32.82 31.18
CA GLY A 551 22.94 -34.14 30.87
C GLY A 551 24.46 -34.25 31.10
N THR A 552 25.18 -33.13 31.21
CA THR A 552 26.65 -33.09 31.34
C THR A 552 27.17 -32.52 32.66
N GLY A 553 26.30 -32.11 33.60
CA GLY A 553 26.70 -31.53 34.90
C GLY A 553 26.61 -30.00 35.03
N GLY A 554 26.11 -29.28 34.01
CA GLY A 554 25.58 -27.90 34.12
C GLY A 554 26.56 -26.72 33.89
N ASN A 555 26.01 -25.58 33.44
CA ASN A 555 26.62 -24.27 33.13
C ASN A 555 27.80 -24.26 32.13
N LEU A 556 27.48 -24.22 30.84
CA LEU A 556 28.49 -24.14 29.78
C LEU A 556 29.03 -22.71 29.57
N ALA A 557 28.19 -21.69 29.72
CA ALA A 557 28.61 -20.29 29.64
C ALA A 557 27.64 -19.36 30.39
N LYS A 558 28.18 -18.30 31.00
CA LYS A 558 27.40 -17.27 31.70
C LYS A 558 28.04 -15.89 31.52
N LYS A 559 27.21 -14.86 31.32
CA LYS A 559 27.63 -13.46 31.34
C LYS A 559 26.58 -12.60 32.04
N GLU A 560 27.00 -11.62 32.83
CA GLU A 560 26.08 -10.71 33.51
C GLU A 560 26.59 -9.27 33.55
N ILE A 561 25.66 -8.32 33.58
CA ILE A 561 25.90 -6.89 33.73
C ILE A 561 24.95 -6.30 34.77
N SER A 562 25.36 -5.19 35.41
CA SER A 562 24.45 -4.42 36.26
C SER A 562 23.43 -3.67 35.40
N ALA A 563 22.22 -3.51 35.91
CA ALA A 563 21.18 -2.71 35.27
C ALA A 563 20.61 -1.67 36.24
N PRO A 564 20.25 -0.47 35.75
CA PRO A 564 19.65 0.56 36.60
C PRO A 564 18.28 0.13 37.17
N MET A 565 17.98 0.56 38.39
CA MET A 565 16.71 0.28 39.07
C MET A 565 15.70 1.42 38.93
N ARG A 566 14.40 1.12 39.14
CA ARG A 566 13.29 2.08 39.31
C ARG A 566 12.98 3.00 38.12
N GLN A 567 13.68 2.86 37.01
CA GLN A 567 13.44 3.56 35.74
C GLN A 567 13.26 2.55 34.59
N TRP A 568 12.82 3.06 33.43
CA TRP A 568 12.75 2.26 32.22
C TRP A 568 14.16 2.08 31.64
N VAL A 569 14.49 0.83 31.29
CA VAL A 569 15.80 0.47 30.72
C VAL A 569 15.56 -0.41 29.50
N LEU A 570 16.18 -0.06 28.38
CA LEU A 570 16.26 -0.92 27.20
C LEU A 570 17.37 -1.95 27.44
N VAL A 571 17.00 -3.22 27.52
CA VAL A 571 17.92 -4.32 27.81
C VAL A 571 17.90 -5.34 26.69
N GLY A 572 19.00 -6.06 26.51
CA GLY A 572 19.06 -7.06 25.44
C GLY A 572 20.42 -7.69 25.23
N PHE A 573 20.53 -8.43 24.13
CA PHE A 573 21.77 -9.05 23.69
C PHE A 573 21.89 -9.06 22.17
N THR A 574 23.13 -9.15 21.68
CA THR A 574 23.47 -9.59 20.32
C THR A 574 24.30 -10.87 20.39
N LEU A 575 24.02 -11.85 19.54
CA LEU A 575 24.79 -13.08 19.45
C LEU A 575 25.06 -13.41 17.98
N SER A 576 26.33 -13.62 17.62
CA SER A 576 26.70 -14.13 16.30
C SER A 576 27.93 -15.03 16.35
N HIS A 577 28.16 -15.82 15.30
CA HIS A 577 29.30 -16.73 15.20
C HIS A 577 30.66 -16.01 15.33
N ASN A 578 30.78 -14.82 14.74
CA ASN A 578 32.04 -14.07 14.68
C ASN A 578 32.23 -13.14 15.89
N ALA A 579 31.17 -12.50 16.38
CA ALA A 579 31.26 -11.51 17.46
C ALA A 579 31.05 -12.11 18.87
N GLY A 580 30.54 -13.33 18.96
CA GLY A 580 30.13 -13.94 20.23
C GLY A 580 28.92 -13.22 20.85
N LEU A 581 28.77 -13.33 22.16
CA LEU A 581 27.67 -12.69 22.90
C LEU A 581 28.06 -11.27 23.33
N LYS A 582 27.15 -10.31 23.19
CA LYS A 582 27.24 -8.99 23.83
C LYS A 582 25.94 -8.68 24.54
N LEU A 583 26.02 -8.28 25.80
CA LEU A 583 24.90 -7.81 26.62
C LEU A 583 24.88 -6.30 26.71
N PHE A 584 23.70 -5.71 26.82
CA PHE A 584 23.54 -4.28 27.06
C PHE A 584 22.35 -3.96 27.98
N ALA A 585 22.52 -2.88 28.74
CA ALA A 585 21.48 -2.23 29.54
C ALA A 585 21.61 -0.71 29.38
N LEU A 586 20.57 -0.09 28.83
CA LEU A 586 20.55 1.27 28.32
C LEU A 586 19.38 2.05 28.98
N PRO A 587 19.63 2.82 30.06
CA PRO A 587 18.59 3.63 30.70
C PRO A 587 18.04 4.71 29.76
N GLY A 588 16.72 4.90 29.73
CA GLY A 588 16.07 5.85 28.82
C GLY A 588 16.37 7.32 29.12
N ASP A 589 16.49 7.68 30.40
CA ASP A 589 16.65 9.06 30.84
C ASP A 589 18.14 9.48 31.02
N SER A 590 19.08 8.69 30.48
CA SER A 590 20.52 8.91 30.68
C SER A 590 21.35 8.46 29.48
N THR A 591 22.46 9.16 29.24
CA THR A 591 23.47 8.74 28.26
C THR A 591 24.38 7.62 28.76
N SER A 592 24.22 7.18 30.02
CA SER A 592 24.96 6.06 30.59
C SER A 592 24.70 4.77 29.80
N THR A 593 25.76 3.98 29.59
CA THR A 593 25.66 2.71 28.87
C THR A 593 26.36 1.63 29.70
N THR A 594 25.69 0.49 29.88
CA THR A 594 26.33 -0.70 30.47
C THR A 594 26.34 -1.81 29.43
N THR A 595 27.53 -2.25 29.02
CA THR A 595 27.69 -3.32 28.02
C THR A 595 28.75 -4.31 28.45
N ALA A 596 28.62 -5.57 28.06
CA ALA A 596 29.71 -6.54 28.22
C ALA A 596 29.71 -7.59 27.12
N SER A 597 30.89 -7.86 26.56
CA SER A 597 31.09 -8.87 25.52
C SER A 597 31.66 -10.17 26.09
N HIS A 598 31.41 -11.27 25.38
CA HIS A 598 31.97 -12.60 25.57
C HIS A 598 32.28 -13.21 24.19
N PRO A 599 33.41 -12.85 23.56
CA PRO A 599 33.73 -13.28 22.19
C PRO A 599 33.85 -14.80 22.01
N SER A 600 34.29 -15.51 23.06
CA SER A 600 34.41 -16.98 23.10
C SER A 600 33.11 -17.68 23.53
N TRP A 601 31.95 -17.02 23.41
CA TRP A 601 30.67 -17.66 23.69
C TRP A 601 30.50 -18.89 22.78
N PRO A 602 29.87 -19.98 23.25
CA PRO A 602 29.71 -21.17 22.42
C PRO A 602 29.01 -20.83 21.09
N LYS A 603 29.67 -21.19 19.98
CA LYS A 603 29.27 -20.83 18.62
C LYS A 603 28.04 -21.63 18.17
N ASP A 604 27.25 -21.04 17.28
CA ASP A 604 26.09 -21.66 16.63
C ASP A 604 25.12 -22.34 17.63
N THR A 605 24.92 -21.69 18.78
CA THR A 605 24.11 -22.23 19.88
C THR A 605 22.62 -22.05 19.65
N LEU A 606 22.17 -20.85 19.23
CA LEU A 606 20.74 -20.56 19.02
C LEU A 606 20.10 -21.29 17.82
N PRO A 607 20.78 -21.51 16.67
CA PRO A 607 20.21 -22.29 15.56
C PRO A 607 19.72 -23.69 15.94
N LYS A 608 20.30 -24.27 17.00
CA LYS A 608 19.95 -25.61 17.51
C LYS A 608 18.80 -25.58 18.52
N LEU A 609 18.26 -24.41 18.84
CA LEU A 609 17.25 -24.17 19.86
C LEU A 609 15.99 -23.56 19.24
N PRO A 610 15.16 -24.36 18.57
CA PRO A 610 14.05 -23.84 17.76
C PRO A 610 12.89 -23.27 18.58
N ASN A 611 12.78 -23.62 19.87
CA ASN A 611 11.66 -23.19 20.70
C ASN A 611 11.99 -21.88 21.40
N ILE A 612 11.26 -20.83 21.08
CA ILE A 612 11.41 -19.50 21.67
C ILE A 612 10.23 -19.22 22.60
N LYS A 613 10.52 -18.93 23.87
CA LYS A 613 9.54 -18.44 24.84
C LYS A 613 9.94 -17.07 25.36
N LEU A 614 8.97 -16.17 25.44
CA LEU A 614 9.13 -14.86 26.05
C LEU A 614 8.49 -14.87 27.44
N PHE A 615 9.14 -14.25 28.42
CA PHE A 615 8.55 -14.03 29.75
C PHE A 615 8.17 -15.32 30.50
N SER A 616 8.91 -16.42 30.27
CA SER A 616 8.58 -17.81 30.66
C SER A 616 8.67 -18.11 32.16
N ALA A 617 9.26 -17.22 32.96
CA ALA A 617 9.31 -17.39 34.41
C ALA A 617 9.34 -16.02 35.09
N SER A 618 8.55 -15.86 36.15
CA SER A 618 8.55 -14.67 37.00
C SER A 618 8.50 -15.10 38.47
N ARG A 619 9.46 -14.64 39.28
CA ARG A 619 9.56 -14.91 40.72
C ARG A 619 9.59 -13.59 41.49
N GLY A 620 8.90 -13.53 42.63
CA GLY A 620 8.80 -12.33 43.47
C GLY A 620 7.39 -11.71 43.48
N GLY A 621 7.14 -10.78 44.40
CA GLY A 621 5.83 -10.12 44.55
C GLY A 621 5.65 -8.85 43.70
N GLY A 622 6.72 -8.38 43.05
CA GLY A 622 6.71 -7.17 42.23
C GLY A 622 6.29 -7.41 40.78
N GLN A 623 5.49 -6.50 40.21
CA GLN A 623 5.05 -6.55 38.81
C GLN A 623 6.12 -5.92 37.90
N GLN A 624 6.86 -6.73 37.13
CA GLN A 624 7.75 -6.22 36.08
C GLN A 624 6.91 -5.81 34.87
N HIS A 625 7.10 -4.57 34.40
CA HIS A 625 6.45 -4.07 33.19
C HIS A 625 7.42 -4.20 32.01
N ILE A 626 6.91 -4.72 30.89
CA ILE A 626 7.71 -4.96 29.68
C ILE A 626 6.98 -4.39 28.48
N ASP A 627 7.72 -3.69 27.63
CA ASP A 627 7.21 -2.89 26.52
C ASP A 627 8.14 -3.00 25.30
N ASP A 628 7.61 -2.76 24.10
CA ASP A 628 8.32 -2.74 22.80
C ASP A 628 9.43 -3.80 22.67
N VAL A 629 9.00 -5.05 22.55
CA VAL A 629 9.85 -6.25 22.48
C VAL A 629 10.22 -6.52 21.04
N ARG A 630 11.52 -6.61 20.75
CA ARG A 630 12.04 -6.74 19.39
C ARG A 630 12.97 -7.95 19.28
N LEU A 631 12.76 -8.72 18.22
CA LEU A 631 13.62 -9.82 17.78
C LEU A 631 14.23 -9.46 16.45
N TYR A 632 15.53 -9.72 16.33
CA TYR A 632 16.30 -9.44 15.13
C TYR A 632 17.03 -10.70 14.67
N ALA A 633 17.11 -10.86 13.35
CA ALA A 633 18.04 -11.77 12.70
C ALA A 633 19.24 -10.98 12.14
N GLY A 634 20.37 -11.67 11.99
CA GLY A 634 21.60 -11.11 11.43
C GLY A 634 22.50 -10.39 12.43
N VAL A 635 23.60 -9.82 11.93
CA VAL A 635 24.62 -9.17 12.75
C VAL A 635 24.21 -7.73 13.04
N MET A 636 23.88 -7.49 14.31
CA MET A 636 23.38 -6.19 14.78
C MET A 636 24.50 -5.31 15.34
N ASP A 637 24.52 -4.05 14.93
CA ASP A 637 25.35 -3.01 15.57
C ASP A 637 24.66 -2.46 16.82
N MET A 638 25.46 -2.12 17.83
CA MET A 638 24.97 -1.44 19.04
C MET A 638 24.34 -0.08 18.76
N GLU A 639 24.77 0.63 17.70
CA GLU A 639 24.18 1.93 17.32
C GLU A 639 22.66 1.84 17.15
N MET A 640 22.14 0.70 16.68
CA MET A 640 20.69 0.49 16.49
C MET A 640 19.92 0.57 17.82
N PHE A 641 20.49 0.01 18.89
CA PHE A 641 19.88 0.04 20.21
C PHE A 641 20.03 1.41 20.87
N PHE A 642 21.06 2.19 20.53
CA PHE A 642 21.15 3.59 20.97
C PHE A 642 20.08 4.45 20.32
N ILE A 643 19.81 4.28 19.02
CA ILE A 643 18.71 4.98 18.32
C ILE A 643 17.36 4.60 18.92
N ALA A 644 17.13 3.30 19.18
CA ALA A 644 15.91 2.82 19.83
C ALA A 644 15.73 3.41 21.24
N ARG A 645 16.81 3.46 22.04
CA ARG A 645 16.83 4.11 23.35
C ARG A 645 16.48 5.60 23.24
N ASP A 646 17.17 6.31 22.35
CA ASP A 646 17.07 7.77 22.22
C ASP A 646 15.72 8.22 21.70
N CYS A 647 15.07 7.39 20.88
CA CYS A 647 13.68 7.61 20.53
C CYS A 647 12.76 7.43 21.75
N GLY A 648 12.97 6.34 22.49
CA GLY A 648 12.13 5.94 23.62
C GLY A 648 11.15 4.84 23.26
N ARG A 649 10.18 4.62 24.14
CA ARG A 649 9.23 3.49 24.10
C ARG A 649 7.81 3.84 23.65
N GLY A 650 7.56 5.09 23.27
CA GLY A 650 6.23 5.49 22.82
C GLY A 650 5.86 4.86 21.47
N THR A 651 4.57 4.78 21.17
CA THR A 651 4.03 4.19 19.93
C THR A 651 4.68 4.75 18.66
N LEU A 652 5.03 6.03 18.63
CA LEU A 652 5.76 6.65 17.52
C LEU A 652 7.14 6.03 17.29
N CYS A 653 7.87 5.73 18.36
CA CYS A 653 9.19 5.13 18.30
C CYS A 653 9.14 3.65 17.94
N ALA A 654 8.08 2.97 18.36
CA ALA A 654 7.78 1.64 17.89
C ALA A 654 7.50 1.64 16.37
N MET A 655 6.68 2.57 15.85
CA MET A 655 6.44 2.72 14.41
C MET A 655 7.72 3.05 13.63
N ARG A 656 8.66 3.82 14.18
CA ARG A 656 9.95 4.06 13.53
C ARG A 656 10.82 2.82 13.40
N ALA A 657 10.63 1.81 14.25
CA ALA A 657 11.34 0.55 14.12
C ALA A 657 10.84 -0.28 12.93
N HIS A 658 9.62 0.00 12.45
CA HIS A 658 9.02 -0.65 11.28
C HIS A 658 9.76 -0.34 9.98
N ALA A 659 10.56 0.74 9.90
CA ALA A 659 11.15 1.15 8.63
C ALA A 659 12.14 0.10 8.12
N THR A 660 11.76 -0.63 7.06
CA THR A 660 12.59 -1.67 6.41
C THR A 660 13.11 -1.32 5.01
N PRO A 661 13.39 -0.05 4.63
CA PRO A 661 13.88 0.17 3.28
C PRO A 661 15.30 -0.38 3.16
N SER A 662 15.59 -1.04 2.04
CA SER A 662 16.88 -1.69 1.86
C SER A 662 18.01 -0.68 1.66
N HIS A 663 17.75 0.49 1.08
CA HIS A 663 18.75 1.57 1.01
C HIS A 663 18.11 2.93 0.72
N ARG A 664 16.95 3.00 0.07
CA ARG A 664 16.33 4.28 -0.32
C ARG A 664 15.44 4.82 0.77
N ARG A 665 15.50 6.13 0.94
CA ARG A 665 14.73 6.87 1.92
C ARG A 665 14.06 8.04 1.23
N VAL A 666 12.83 8.36 1.60
CA VAL A 666 12.20 9.64 1.20
C VAL A 666 12.06 10.52 2.43
N VAL A 667 12.69 11.69 2.40
CA VAL A 667 12.65 12.66 3.50
C VAL A 667 11.74 13.81 3.10
N CYS A 668 10.69 14.05 3.88
CA CYS A 668 9.77 15.17 3.69
C CYS A 668 9.82 16.12 4.89
N VAL A 669 10.02 17.41 4.64
CA VAL A 669 10.06 18.46 5.66
C VAL A 669 8.83 19.36 5.49
N PHE A 670 8.15 19.59 6.60
CA PHE A 670 6.93 20.37 6.67
C PHE A 670 7.05 21.43 7.78
N THR A 671 6.68 22.67 7.46
CA THR A 671 6.67 23.78 8.43
C THR A 671 5.23 24.20 8.67
N GLN A 672 4.69 23.87 9.85
CA GLN A 672 3.38 24.33 10.26
C GLN A 672 3.49 25.74 10.84
N VAL A 673 3.06 26.71 10.04
CA VAL A 673 3.09 28.14 10.41
C VAL A 673 1.86 28.50 11.23
N LYS A 674 2.05 29.20 12.34
CA LYS A 674 0.98 29.66 13.21
C LYS A 674 0.03 30.60 12.47
N GLY A 675 -1.20 30.15 12.23
CA GLY A 675 -2.30 30.96 11.64
C GLY A 675 -2.24 31.14 10.12
N ALA A 676 -1.50 30.31 9.39
CA ALA A 676 -1.47 30.34 7.92
C ALA A 676 -2.05 29.05 7.31
N LYS A 677 -2.46 29.13 6.04
CA LYS A 677 -2.67 27.95 5.19
C LYS A 677 -1.35 27.17 5.09
N THR A 678 -1.45 25.86 5.23
CA THR A 678 -0.33 24.92 5.37
C THR A 678 0.46 24.82 4.08
N GLY A 679 1.76 25.17 4.10
CA GLY A 679 2.62 25.02 2.93
C GLY A 679 2.81 23.56 2.54
N GLN A 680 3.02 23.29 1.25
CA GLN A 680 3.31 21.94 0.74
C GLN A 680 4.60 21.37 1.38
N PRO A 681 4.62 20.09 1.80
CA PRO A 681 5.85 19.46 2.24
C PRO A 681 6.86 19.44 1.09
N ALA A 682 8.11 19.80 1.41
CA ALA A 682 9.24 19.63 0.51
C ALA A 682 9.84 18.25 0.75
N CYS A 683 9.93 17.42 -0.28
CA CYS A 683 10.46 16.06 -0.19
C CYS A 683 11.73 15.89 -1.04
N ALA A 684 12.63 15.01 -0.60
CA ALA A 684 13.80 14.58 -1.34
C ALA A 684 14.05 13.08 -1.15
N GLY A 685 14.47 12.41 -2.23
CA GLY A 685 14.99 11.05 -2.17
C GLY A 685 16.43 11.06 -1.67
N ALA A 686 16.74 10.19 -0.72
CA ALA A 686 18.03 10.04 -0.06
C ALA A 686 18.45 8.56 -0.03
N LEU A 687 19.75 8.32 0.11
CA LEU A 687 20.34 6.99 0.17
C LEU A 687 20.96 6.75 1.56
N TYR A 688 20.63 5.61 2.17
CA TYR A 688 21.39 5.04 3.27
C TYR A 688 22.52 4.18 2.66
N TYR A 689 23.76 4.66 2.80
CA TYR A 689 24.95 3.95 2.35
C TYR A 689 25.58 3.26 3.56
N ASP A 690 25.62 1.93 3.59
CA ASP A 690 26.16 1.16 4.71
C ASP A 690 27.68 0.95 4.66
N GLY A 691 28.34 1.53 3.66
CA GLY A 691 29.77 1.34 3.41
C GLY A 691 30.07 0.09 2.57
N THR A 692 29.09 -0.79 2.36
CA THR A 692 29.25 -1.95 1.49
C THR A 692 29.08 -1.58 0.04
N ALA A 693 29.77 -2.37 -0.76
CA ALA A 693 29.72 -2.33 -2.19
C ALA A 693 28.40 -2.95 -2.66
N ILE A 694 27.69 -2.19 -3.50
CA ILE A 694 26.66 -2.63 -4.43
C ILE A 694 25.21 -2.79 -3.93
N ASP A 695 24.40 -1.75 -4.19
CA ASP A 695 22.96 -1.92 -4.45
C ASP A 695 22.79 -2.69 -5.77
N VAL A 696 22.28 -3.91 -5.65
CA VAL A 696 22.05 -4.80 -6.79
C VAL A 696 20.56 -5.02 -6.90
N ARG A 697 20.01 -4.57 -8.02
CA ARG A 697 18.69 -5.00 -8.41
C ARG A 697 18.83 -6.35 -9.08
N ALA A 698 18.30 -7.37 -8.43
CA ALA A 698 18.18 -8.68 -9.03
C ALA A 698 16.70 -9.03 -9.22
N SER A 699 16.38 -9.63 -10.35
CA SER A 699 15.02 -10.07 -10.68
C SER A 699 15.07 -11.41 -11.36
N MET A 700 14.13 -12.29 -11.02
CA MET A 700 13.98 -13.58 -11.70
C MET A 700 12.91 -13.47 -12.78
N ASP A 701 13.25 -13.96 -13.97
CA ASP A 701 12.30 -14.18 -15.07
C ASP A 701 12.51 -15.61 -15.62
N LEU A 702 11.72 -16.02 -16.62
CA LEU A 702 11.78 -17.33 -17.28
C LEU A 702 13.17 -17.68 -17.82
N ALA A 703 13.98 -16.68 -18.15
CA ALA A 703 15.34 -16.87 -18.65
C ALA A 703 16.39 -17.15 -17.55
N GLY A 704 16.08 -16.86 -16.28
CA GLY A 704 17.01 -16.96 -15.15
C GLY A 704 16.97 -15.74 -14.24
N VAL A 705 18.00 -15.59 -13.39
CA VAL A 705 18.14 -14.43 -12.50
C VAL A 705 19.00 -13.37 -13.17
N PHE A 706 18.44 -12.18 -13.35
CA PHE A 706 19.12 -11.01 -13.87
C PHE A 706 19.68 -10.16 -12.74
N PHE A 707 20.87 -9.60 -12.94
CA PHE A 707 21.53 -8.69 -12.01
C PHE A 707 21.84 -7.37 -12.71
N GLU A 708 21.36 -6.28 -12.12
CA GLU A 708 21.58 -4.89 -12.51
C GLU A 708 22.27 -4.17 -11.35
N PHE A 709 23.48 -3.70 -11.59
CA PHE A 709 24.32 -3.01 -10.60
C PHE A 709 23.97 -1.52 -10.61
N ARG A 710 23.56 -0.98 -9.46
CA ARG A 710 23.08 0.41 -9.37
C ARG A 710 24.07 1.34 -8.73
N ASP A 711 24.76 0.88 -7.68
CA ASP A 711 25.67 1.68 -6.84
C ASP A 711 26.95 0.89 -6.51
N THR A 712 28.01 1.56 -6.01
CA THR A 712 29.36 0.99 -5.81
C THR A 712 29.96 1.41 -4.46
N ALA A 713 30.91 0.68 -3.92
CA ALA A 713 31.83 1.15 -2.88
C ALA A 713 33.01 1.93 -3.48
N TRP A 714 33.82 2.53 -2.60
CA TRP A 714 35.05 3.20 -3.00
C TRP A 714 36.12 2.20 -3.49
N GLU A 715 36.66 2.42 -4.70
CA GLU A 715 37.83 1.73 -5.28
C GLU A 715 37.73 0.20 -5.32
N GLU A 716 36.57 -0.32 -5.72
CA GLU A 716 36.36 -1.74 -5.99
C GLU A 716 37.28 -2.19 -7.13
N LYS A 717 37.94 -3.33 -6.98
CA LYS A 717 38.81 -3.91 -8.03
C LYS A 717 38.09 -4.92 -8.91
N SER A 718 37.17 -5.70 -8.33
CA SER A 718 36.47 -6.79 -9.01
C SER A 718 35.26 -7.26 -8.22
N PHE A 719 34.35 -7.96 -8.90
CA PHE A 719 33.10 -8.49 -8.33
C PHE A 719 32.92 -9.96 -8.65
N GLU A 720 32.31 -10.69 -7.72
CA GLU A 720 31.90 -12.08 -7.88
C GLU A 720 30.43 -12.21 -7.53
N ILE A 721 29.59 -12.58 -8.49
CA ILE A 721 28.24 -13.07 -8.21
C ILE A 721 28.39 -14.54 -7.84
N GLU A 722 28.05 -14.88 -6.61
CA GLU A 722 28.11 -16.24 -6.09
C GLU A 722 26.71 -16.78 -5.85
N ARG A 723 26.54 -18.08 -6.08
CA ARG A 723 25.28 -18.80 -5.92
C ARG A 723 25.51 -20.02 -5.03
N ARG A 724 24.54 -20.30 -4.16
CA ARG A 724 24.47 -21.54 -3.39
C ARG A 724 23.60 -22.55 -4.15
N ALA A 725 23.98 -23.82 -4.11
CA ALA A 725 23.14 -24.90 -4.64
C ALA A 725 21.74 -24.89 -3.98
N PRO A 726 20.67 -25.27 -4.72
CA PRO A 726 19.31 -25.14 -4.23
C PRO A 726 19.08 -25.99 -2.99
N ALA A 727 18.23 -25.51 -2.08
CA ALA A 727 18.00 -26.19 -0.81
C ALA A 727 17.50 -27.63 -1.02
N VAL A 728 18.19 -28.61 -0.44
CA VAL A 728 17.73 -30.01 -0.40
C VAL A 728 17.04 -30.21 0.94
N ASN A 729 15.73 -30.51 0.92
CA ASN A 729 14.89 -30.62 2.13
C ASN A 729 14.91 -29.38 3.04
N GLY A 730 14.99 -28.17 2.45
CA GLY A 730 15.02 -26.90 3.19
C GLY A 730 16.38 -26.54 3.79
N ASN A 731 17.41 -27.36 3.59
CA ASN A 731 18.78 -27.07 3.99
C ASN A 731 19.63 -26.77 2.76
N PHE A 732 20.23 -25.59 2.72
CA PHE A 732 21.18 -25.21 1.69
C PHE A 732 22.58 -25.78 1.98
N ASP A 733 23.40 -26.06 0.96
CA ASP A 733 24.80 -26.54 1.11
C ASP A 733 25.74 -25.43 1.59
N SER A 734 26.53 -25.62 2.66
CA SER A 734 27.37 -24.58 3.30
C SER A 734 28.26 -23.68 2.43
N LYS A 735 28.49 -23.99 1.15
CA LYS A 735 29.42 -23.29 0.27
C LYS A 735 28.71 -22.50 -0.84
N PHE A 736 29.20 -21.29 -1.09
CA PHE A 736 28.86 -20.47 -2.26
C PHE A 736 29.87 -20.73 -3.38
N ASP A 737 29.39 -20.83 -4.61
CA ASP A 737 30.22 -20.97 -5.81
C ASP A 737 30.05 -19.74 -6.71
N THR A 738 31.16 -19.21 -7.23
CA THR A 738 31.16 -18.06 -8.16
C THR A 738 30.53 -18.46 -9.50
N VAL A 739 29.44 -17.80 -9.88
CA VAL A 739 28.73 -17.99 -11.17
C VAL A 739 29.08 -16.92 -12.20
N VAL A 740 29.42 -15.70 -11.76
CA VAL A 740 29.88 -14.61 -12.63
C VAL A 740 31.06 -13.91 -11.97
N LEU A 741 32.17 -13.73 -12.70
CA LEU A 741 33.33 -12.94 -12.28
C LEU A 741 33.44 -11.70 -13.17
N ILE A 742 33.61 -10.53 -12.56
CA ILE A 742 33.75 -9.24 -13.24
C ILE A 742 35.09 -8.63 -12.83
N GLU A 743 36.05 -8.58 -13.77
CA GLU A 743 37.43 -8.11 -13.54
C GLU A 743 37.62 -6.59 -13.75
N GLY A 744 36.55 -5.80 -13.65
CA GLY A 744 36.57 -4.34 -13.79
C GLY A 744 36.38 -3.66 -12.44
N GLY A 745 37.16 -2.60 -12.18
CA GLY A 745 37.05 -1.82 -10.95
C GLY A 745 36.20 -0.55 -11.09
N LEU A 746 35.61 -0.10 -9.99
CA LEU A 746 34.74 1.08 -9.93
C LEU A 746 35.25 2.09 -8.88
N LYS A 747 35.00 3.38 -9.12
CA LYS A 747 35.44 4.50 -8.27
C LYS A 747 34.28 5.41 -7.94
N GLY A 748 34.29 5.96 -6.72
CA GLY A 748 33.19 6.75 -6.17
C GLY A 748 32.20 5.86 -5.40
N CYS A 749 31.62 6.39 -4.33
CA CYS A 749 30.62 5.66 -3.57
C CYS A 749 29.23 5.96 -4.11
N ALA A 750 28.46 4.89 -4.25
CA ALA A 750 27.15 4.84 -4.85
C ALA A 750 27.11 5.35 -6.31
N ALA A 751 28.22 5.27 -7.06
CA ALA A 751 28.22 5.72 -8.45
C ALA A 751 27.43 4.75 -9.36
N LYS A 752 26.63 5.30 -10.29
CA LYS A 752 25.96 4.49 -11.33
C LYS A 752 26.99 3.95 -12.32
N PHE A 753 26.98 2.65 -12.52
CA PHE A 753 27.60 2.00 -13.67
C PHE A 753 26.61 1.97 -14.84
N SER A 754 27.09 2.16 -16.08
CA SER A 754 26.30 1.84 -17.27
C SER A 754 26.05 0.33 -17.29
N SER A 755 24.90 -0.08 -16.72
CA SER A 755 24.60 -1.46 -16.36
C SER A 755 24.95 -2.43 -17.48
N ILE A 756 25.90 -3.33 -17.19
CA ILE A 756 25.99 -4.60 -17.89
C ILE A 756 25.01 -5.50 -17.15
N THR A 757 23.93 -5.88 -17.81
CA THR A 757 22.99 -6.85 -17.26
C THR A 757 23.63 -8.24 -17.33
N TYR A 758 23.80 -8.88 -16.18
CA TYR A 758 24.28 -10.27 -16.09
C TYR A 758 23.11 -11.21 -15.83
N MET A 759 23.18 -12.45 -16.31
CA MET A 759 22.10 -13.42 -16.15
C MET A 759 22.65 -14.81 -15.80
N ASP A 760 22.09 -15.41 -14.77
CA ASP A 760 22.30 -16.82 -14.43
C ASP A 760 21.13 -17.67 -14.93
N ARG A 761 21.34 -18.35 -16.07
CA ARG A 761 20.32 -19.19 -16.72
C ARG A 761 20.02 -20.48 -15.97
N ASP A 762 20.99 -21.01 -15.24
CA ASP A 762 20.86 -22.32 -14.60
C ASP A 762 19.74 -22.34 -13.55
N ALA A 763 19.48 -21.17 -12.94
CA ALA A 763 18.40 -20.95 -12.00
C ALA A 763 17.01 -21.22 -12.59
N SER A 764 16.86 -21.16 -13.92
CA SER A 764 15.57 -21.40 -14.59
C SER A 764 15.24 -22.88 -14.77
N TYR A 765 16.22 -23.80 -14.67
CA TYR A 765 16.02 -25.18 -15.12
C TYR A 765 15.16 -26.04 -14.19
N THR A 766 15.22 -25.82 -12.87
CA THR A 766 14.52 -26.68 -11.90
C THR A 766 13.37 -25.89 -11.26
N PRO A 767 12.11 -26.17 -11.64
CA PRO A 767 10.93 -25.51 -11.09
C PRO A 767 10.88 -25.58 -9.57
N TYR A 768 10.43 -24.50 -8.93
CA TYR A 768 10.24 -24.40 -7.48
C TYR A 768 11.52 -24.56 -6.63
N SER A 769 12.69 -24.66 -7.25
CA SER A 769 13.96 -24.59 -6.53
C SER A 769 14.18 -23.20 -5.96
N GLU A 770 14.64 -23.16 -4.71
CA GLU A 770 15.08 -21.91 -4.06
C GLU A 770 16.58 -21.74 -4.27
N TRP A 771 16.96 -20.61 -4.84
CA TRP A 771 18.32 -20.21 -5.13
C TRP A 771 18.69 -19.03 -4.24
N LEU A 772 19.93 -19.05 -3.75
CA LEU A 772 20.46 -18.03 -2.86
C LEU A 772 21.72 -17.46 -3.49
N TYR A 773 21.70 -16.16 -3.75
CA TYR A 773 22.81 -15.44 -4.34
C TYR A 773 23.42 -14.49 -3.33
N ARG A 774 24.69 -14.16 -3.51
CA ARG A 774 25.35 -13.03 -2.86
C ARG A 774 26.41 -12.47 -3.79
N ILE A 775 26.85 -11.26 -3.52
CA ILE A 775 27.89 -10.62 -4.33
C ILE A 775 29.06 -10.30 -3.42
N THR A 776 30.23 -10.79 -3.81
CA THR A 776 31.49 -10.53 -3.11
C THR A 776 32.28 -9.50 -3.90
N THR A 777 32.71 -8.43 -3.24
CA THR A 777 33.56 -7.41 -3.84
C THR A 777 34.95 -7.44 -3.22
N LYS A 778 35.95 -7.08 -4.02
CA LYS A 778 37.34 -7.01 -3.59
C LYS A 778 37.79 -5.56 -3.54
N ASN A 779 38.10 -5.07 -2.33
CA ASN A 779 38.60 -3.73 -2.10
C ASN A 779 40.06 -3.76 -1.62
N PRO A 780 40.89 -2.79 -2.03
CA PRO A 780 42.18 -2.58 -1.39
C PRO A 780 41.96 -1.98 0.02
N ASP A 781 42.61 -2.54 1.03
CA ASP A 781 42.59 -1.96 2.38
C ASP A 781 43.31 -0.61 2.41
N SER A 782 42.97 0.22 3.39
CA SER A 782 43.25 1.65 3.39
C SER A 782 44.69 2.05 3.68
N ASP A 783 45.48 1.17 4.29
CA ASP A 783 46.86 1.49 4.68
C ASP A 783 47.91 0.56 4.04
N ASP A 784 47.51 -0.54 3.40
CA ASP A 784 48.44 -1.49 2.77
C ASP A 784 47.89 -1.99 1.42
N ALA A 785 48.52 -1.60 0.31
CA ALA A 785 48.05 -1.90 -1.05
C ALA A 785 48.03 -3.40 -1.40
N ASN A 786 48.60 -4.23 -0.52
CA ASN A 786 48.67 -5.69 -0.63
C ASN A 786 47.60 -6.42 0.19
N GLU A 787 46.87 -5.75 1.09
CA GLU A 787 45.76 -6.35 1.85
C GLU A 787 44.44 -6.09 1.10
N ILE A 788 43.70 -7.17 0.82
CA ILE A 788 42.42 -7.11 0.10
C ILE A 788 41.32 -7.41 1.11
N THR A 789 40.46 -6.43 1.34
CA THR A 789 39.21 -6.61 2.10
C THR A 789 38.11 -7.08 1.18
N TYR A 790 37.32 -8.04 1.66
CA TYR A 790 36.15 -8.56 0.94
C TYR A 790 34.89 -8.01 1.58
N LEU A 791 34.03 -7.37 0.78
CA LEU A 791 32.70 -6.95 1.22
C LEU A 791 31.65 -7.87 0.59
N LEU A 792 30.59 -8.16 1.34
CA LEU A 792 29.50 -9.05 0.92
C LEU A 792 28.21 -8.24 0.80
N SER A 793 27.49 -8.40 -0.31
CA SER A 793 26.14 -7.87 -0.50
C SER A 793 25.12 -8.61 0.38
N PRO A 794 23.90 -8.07 0.55
CA PRO A 794 22.77 -8.86 1.03
C PRO A 794 22.60 -10.14 0.20
N GLN A 795 22.07 -11.20 0.81
CA GLN A 795 21.73 -12.40 0.05
C GLN A 795 20.40 -12.19 -0.66
N LEU A 796 20.32 -12.70 -1.88
CA LEU A 796 19.13 -12.58 -2.73
C LEU A 796 18.55 -13.97 -2.94
N THR A 797 17.33 -14.17 -2.47
CA THR A 797 16.63 -15.44 -2.62
C THR A 797 15.66 -15.35 -3.79
N PHE A 798 15.77 -16.29 -4.73
CA PHE A 798 14.83 -16.43 -5.84
C PHE A 798 14.26 -17.83 -5.86
N ARG A 799 12.95 -17.93 -6.09
CA ARG A 799 12.31 -19.22 -6.30
C ARG A 799 11.98 -19.36 -7.78
N THR A 800 12.49 -20.42 -8.41
CA THR A 800 12.24 -20.68 -9.82
C THR A 800 10.74 -20.80 -10.08
N PRO A 801 10.17 -20.01 -11.01
CA PRO A 801 8.78 -20.11 -11.35
C PRO A 801 8.48 -21.52 -11.86
N TRP A 802 7.26 -21.98 -11.64
CA TRP A 802 6.85 -23.27 -12.15
C TRP A 802 6.66 -23.18 -13.67
N MET A 803 7.46 -23.93 -14.42
CA MET A 803 7.28 -24.09 -15.86
C MET A 803 6.60 -25.44 -16.13
N SER A 804 5.39 -25.42 -16.69
CA SER A 804 4.88 -26.57 -17.44
C SER A 804 4.89 -26.30 -18.92
N GLN A 805 5.40 -27.28 -19.66
CA GLN A 805 5.08 -27.45 -21.06
C GLN A 805 3.81 -28.30 -21.15
N ILE A 806 2.72 -27.74 -21.69
CA ILE A 806 1.55 -28.54 -22.05
C ILE A 806 1.91 -29.30 -23.32
N GLU A 807 2.27 -30.58 -23.19
CA GLU A 807 2.44 -31.45 -24.36
C GLU A 807 1.09 -32.04 -24.78
N GLY A 808 0.56 -31.54 -25.89
CA GLY A 808 -0.70 -31.96 -26.45
C GLY A 808 -0.93 -31.35 -27.83
N ARG A 809 -2.06 -31.69 -28.44
CA ARG A 809 -2.55 -30.99 -29.63
C ARG A 809 -3.40 -29.82 -29.15
N VAL A 810 -3.01 -28.59 -29.48
CA VAL A 810 -3.85 -27.41 -29.24
C VAL A 810 -4.71 -27.20 -30.48
N LEU A 811 -6.03 -27.18 -30.31
CA LEU A 811 -6.96 -26.77 -31.37
C LEU A 811 -6.96 -25.25 -31.39
N ALA A 812 -6.45 -24.65 -32.46
CA ALA A 812 -6.41 -23.21 -32.64
C ALA A 812 -7.58 -22.78 -33.54
N GLY A 813 -8.49 -21.97 -33.01
CA GLY A 813 -9.66 -21.47 -33.73
C GLY A 813 -10.58 -22.57 -34.25
N ALA A 814 -11.14 -22.39 -35.44
CA ALA A 814 -12.06 -23.34 -36.08
C ALA A 814 -11.38 -24.60 -36.67
N SER A 815 -10.07 -24.80 -36.45
CA SER A 815 -9.35 -25.97 -36.95
C SER A 815 -9.66 -27.21 -36.10
N THR A 816 -10.19 -28.27 -36.73
CA THR A 816 -10.32 -29.60 -36.10
C THR A 816 -9.00 -30.39 -36.10
N GLU A 817 -7.98 -29.91 -36.81
CA GLU A 817 -6.64 -30.49 -36.78
C GLU A 817 -5.78 -29.74 -35.77
N GLY A 818 -5.44 -30.43 -34.68
CA GLY A 818 -4.63 -29.85 -33.62
C GLY A 818 -3.15 -29.77 -33.98
N VAL A 819 -2.55 -28.61 -33.65
CA VAL A 819 -1.16 -28.30 -33.96
C VAL A 819 -0.26 -28.90 -32.88
N ARG A 820 0.81 -29.61 -33.28
CA ARG A 820 1.83 -30.13 -32.35
C ARG A 820 2.89 -29.07 -32.05
N ASN A 821 3.50 -29.15 -30.88
CA ASN A 821 4.63 -28.32 -30.46
C ASN A 821 4.31 -26.81 -30.31
N VAL A 822 3.08 -26.47 -29.94
CA VAL A 822 2.73 -25.09 -29.58
C VAL A 822 3.24 -24.81 -28.16
N ARG A 823 4.04 -23.76 -27.98
CA ARG A 823 4.36 -23.22 -26.65
C ARG A 823 3.30 -22.18 -26.29
N MET A 824 2.55 -22.43 -25.22
CA MET A 824 1.63 -21.46 -24.63
C MET A 824 2.29 -20.92 -23.37
N CYS A 825 2.40 -19.59 -23.25
CA CYS A 825 2.73 -18.93 -21.98
C CYS A 825 1.41 -18.60 -21.29
N ALA A 826 1.16 -19.14 -20.11
CA ALA A 826 -0.01 -18.80 -19.30
C ALA A 826 0.47 -18.46 -17.88
N GLU A 827 0.04 -17.30 -17.38
CA GLU A 827 0.19 -16.91 -15.98
C GLU A 827 -0.88 -17.60 -15.15
N PHE A 828 -0.47 -18.41 -14.18
CA PHE A 828 -1.39 -18.97 -13.19
C PHE A 828 -1.25 -18.20 -11.90
N ASP A 829 -2.10 -17.20 -11.74
CA ASP A 829 -2.16 -16.43 -10.52
C ASP A 829 -2.92 -17.23 -9.45
N THR A 830 -2.16 -17.72 -8.48
CA THR A 830 -2.54 -18.30 -7.19
C THR A 830 -4.05 -18.61 -6.89
N PHE A 831 -4.35 -19.90 -6.68
CA PHE A 831 -5.59 -20.48 -6.09
C PHE A 831 -6.92 -20.33 -6.87
N VAL A 832 -7.13 -21.19 -7.88
CA VAL A 832 -8.51 -21.55 -8.27
C VAL A 832 -9.06 -22.62 -7.31
N THR A 833 -9.64 -22.18 -6.21
CA THR A 833 -10.87 -22.83 -5.70
C THR A 833 -12.06 -21.95 -6.04
N ARG A 834 -12.45 -21.96 -7.31
CA ARG A 834 -13.86 -21.86 -7.69
C ARG A 834 -14.15 -22.89 -8.76
N THR A 835 -15.12 -23.73 -8.43
CA THR A 835 -15.73 -24.75 -9.25
C THR A 835 -16.04 -24.21 -10.65
N PRO A 836 -15.77 -24.98 -11.73
CA PRO A 836 -16.02 -24.55 -13.09
C PRO A 836 -17.53 -24.56 -13.34
N ALA A 837 -18.11 -23.38 -13.54
CA ALA A 837 -19.22 -23.27 -14.48
C ALA A 837 -18.59 -22.88 -15.81
N THR A 838 -18.63 -23.84 -16.73
CA THR A 838 -18.52 -23.69 -18.17
C THR A 838 -18.76 -22.26 -18.66
N GLU A 839 -17.75 -21.64 -19.22
CA GLU A 839 -17.92 -20.69 -20.32
C GLU A 839 -16.63 -20.68 -21.14
N ASP A 840 -16.82 -20.68 -22.45
CA ASP A 840 -15.84 -20.87 -23.49
C ASP A 840 -14.68 -19.88 -23.40
N PHE A 841 -13.59 -20.20 -24.12
CA PHE A 841 -12.73 -19.17 -24.70
C PHE A 841 -13.62 -18.15 -25.44
N GLN A 842 -14.02 -17.06 -24.78
CA GLN A 842 -14.46 -15.84 -25.47
C GLN A 842 -13.24 -15.39 -26.30
N ALA A 843 -13.22 -15.48 -27.63
CA ALA A 843 -14.14 -14.89 -28.60
C ALA A 843 -14.37 -13.40 -28.28
N ASP A 844 -13.64 -12.54 -28.99
CA ASP A 844 -13.84 -11.09 -29.13
C ASP A 844 -13.99 -10.31 -27.81
N VAL A 845 -12.87 -9.95 -27.19
CA VAL A 845 -12.85 -8.77 -26.32
C VAL A 845 -12.90 -7.54 -27.23
N GLU A 846 -14.09 -6.99 -27.44
CA GLU A 846 -14.28 -5.64 -27.95
C GLU A 846 -13.63 -4.67 -26.94
N TYR A 847 -12.46 -4.11 -27.27
CA TYR A 847 -11.89 -3.03 -26.47
C TYR A 847 -12.73 -1.77 -26.71
N GLU A 848 -13.36 -1.21 -25.67
CA GLU A 848 -14.13 0.04 -25.77
C GLU A 848 -13.25 1.22 -26.24
N ASN A 849 -11.93 1.23 -25.94
CA ASN A 849 -10.98 2.22 -26.47
C ASN A 849 -9.53 1.72 -26.47
N LEU A 850 -8.98 1.40 -27.65
CA LEU A 850 -7.59 0.92 -27.80
C LEU A 850 -6.51 1.99 -27.54
N ALA A 851 -6.86 3.27 -27.68
CA ALA A 851 -5.94 4.38 -27.46
C ALA A 851 -5.83 4.78 -26.00
N ALA A 852 -6.77 4.33 -25.15
CA ALA A 852 -6.76 4.61 -23.72
C ALA A 852 -5.43 4.17 -23.08
N PHE A 853 -4.90 5.09 -22.28
CA PHE A 853 -3.67 5.03 -21.50
C PHE A 853 -2.39 4.74 -22.30
N LYS A 854 -2.44 4.81 -23.64
CA LYS A 854 -1.28 4.58 -24.52
C LYS A 854 -0.30 5.76 -24.55
N SER A 855 0.95 5.48 -24.94
CA SER A 855 1.98 6.51 -25.00
C SER A 855 1.76 7.46 -26.15
N VAL A 856 2.04 8.74 -25.89
CA VAL A 856 1.79 9.84 -26.81
C VAL A 856 3.09 10.58 -27.09
N THR A 857 3.34 10.89 -28.35
CA THR A 857 4.45 11.76 -28.76
C THR A 857 3.93 12.89 -29.62
N HIS A 858 4.30 14.12 -29.27
CA HIS A 858 3.98 15.30 -30.06
C HIS A 858 5.15 15.61 -31.00
N SER A 859 4.85 15.97 -32.26
CA SER A 859 5.88 16.37 -33.23
C SER A 859 6.68 17.60 -32.76
N ASN A 860 6.01 18.50 -32.05
CA ASN A 860 6.63 19.57 -31.27
C ASN A 860 6.99 19.05 -29.88
N ARG A 861 8.27 18.76 -29.67
CA ARG A 861 8.79 18.16 -28.42
C ARG A 861 8.46 18.95 -27.15
N ALA A 862 8.25 20.26 -27.25
CA ALA A 862 7.88 21.07 -26.09
C ALA A 862 6.47 20.73 -25.56
N GLN A 863 5.57 20.30 -26.44
CA GLN A 863 4.17 19.98 -26.13
C GLN A 863 3.94 18.50 -25.83
N THR A 864 4.94 17.63 -26.05
CA THR A 864 4.86 16.21 -25.65
C THR A 864 4.46 16.09 -24.19
N SER A 865 4.94 17.02 -23.35
CA SER A 865 4.69 16.99 -21.91
C SER A 865 3.27 17.19 -21.43
N THR A 866 2.42 17.74 -22.29
CA THR A 866 1.00 18.00 -22.01
C THR A 866 0.09 17.17 -22.90
N SER A 867 0.65 16.37 -23.82
CA SER A 867 -0.13 15.62 -24.81
C SER A 867 -0.67 14.28 -24.30
N TYR A 868 -0.26 13.84 -23.10
CA TYR A 868 -0.79 12.64 -22.46
C TYR A 868 -2.33 12.71 -22.26
N VAL A 869 -2.90 13.91 -22.16
CA VAL A 869 -4.35 14.15 -22.03
C VAL A 869 -5.18 13.62 -23.21
N VAL A 870 -4.54 13.27 -24.32
CA VAL A 870 -5.22 12.65 -25.47
C VAL A 870 -5.57 11.18 -25.21
N THR A 871 -4.86 10.53 -24.27
CA THR A 871 -5.02 9.10 -23.98
C THR A 871 -5.24 8.82 -22.50
N ASP A 872 -5.21 9.79 -21.59
CA ASP A 872 -5.28 9.55 -20.15
C ASP A 872 -6.67 9.14 -19.61
N GLY A 873 -7.66 9.02 -20.49
CA GLY A 873 -8.99 8.52 -20.16
C GLY A 873 -9.84 9.49 -19.34
N ASP A 874 -9.41 10.75 -19.16
CA ASP A 874 -10.12 11.78 -18.42
C ASP A 874 -10.82 12.77 -19.37
N ASP A 875 -12.16 12.79 -19.34
CA ASP A 875 -12.99 13.67 -20.16
C ASP A 875 -13.17 15.09 -19.57
N ALA A 876 -12.40 15.48 -18.53
CA ALA A 876 -12.55 16.75 -17.81
C ALA A 876 -12.18 18.03 -18.61
N GLY A 877 -12.21 17.98 -19.94
CA GLY A 877 -12.05 19.14 -20.83
C GLY A 877 -10.61 19.64 -21.00
N LYS A 878 -9.61 18.87 -20.56
CA LYS A 878 -8.20 19.11 -20.92
C LYS A 878 -7.98 18.80 -22.40
N ILE A 879 -7.19 19.61 -23.09
CA ILE A 879 -6.95 19.48 -24.53
C ILE A 879 -5.46 19.61 -24.84
N SER A 880 -5.01 18.90 -25.89
CA SER A 880 -3.71 19.14 -26.51
C SER A 880 -3.89 19.95 -27.80
N ASN A 881 -3.10 20.99 -27.99
CA ASN A 881 -3.16 21.83 -29.19
C ASN A 881 -2.23 21.25 -30.25
N VAL A 882 -2.70 21.19 -31.50
CA VAL A 882 -1.92 20.76 -32.66
C VAL A 882 -2.00 21.85 -33.73
N ASP A 883 -0.88 22.52 -34.01
CA ASP A 883 -0.81 23.55 -35.05
C ASP A 883 -0.68 22.96 -36.46
N ALA A 884 -0.75 23.81 -37.49
CA ALA A 884 -0.58 23.39 -38.87
C ALA A 884 0.81 22.73 -39.12
N ASN A 885 0.80 21.50 -39.66
CA ASN A 885 1.96 20.61 -39.86
C ASN A 885 2.51 19.94 -38.59
N GLU A 886 1.84 20.09 -37.45
CA GLU A 886 2.11 19.28 -36.26
C GLU A 886 1.26 18.01 -36.27
N HIS A 887 1.71 16.99 -35.53
CA HIS A 887 0.98 15.74 -35.39
C HIS A 887 1.22 15.13 -34.01
N ILE A 888 0.22 14.40 -33.56
CA ILE A 888 0.27 13.55 -32.37
C ILE A 888 0.37 12.10 -32.82
N ARG A 889 1.27 11.35 -32.20
CA ARG A 889 1.47 9.93 -32.43
C ARG A 889 1.09 9.15 -31.18
N ILE A 890 0.22 8.16 -31.33
CA ILE A 890 -0.21 7.27 -30.25
C ILE A 890 0.30 5.86 -30.56
N ASN A 891 1.02 5.24 -29.62
CA ASN A 891 1.49 3.86 -29.78
C ASN A 891 0.48 2.89 -29.18
N LEU A 892 -0.35 2.27 -30.03
CA LEU A 892 -1.38 1.32 -29.63
C LEU A 892 -0.83 -0.02 -29.10
N GLY A 893 0.46 -0.30 -29.31
CA GLY A 893 1.06 -1.60 -29.00
C GLY A 893 0.63 -2.68 -30.00
N SER A 894 0.38 -3.89 -29.50
CA SER A 894 -0.12 -5.01 -30.32
C SER A 894 -1.64 -5.00 -30.40
N TRP A 895 -2.19 -5.04 -31.61
CA TRP A 895 -3.63 -5.10 -31.89
C TRP A 895 -3.88 -6.04 -33.06
N ALA A 896 -5.05 -6.68 -33.10
CA ALA A 896 -5.42 -7.61 -34.17
C ALA A 896 -6.18 -6.91 -35.31
N SER A 897 -7.10 -6.01 -34.97
CA SER A 897 -7.83 -5.15 -35.90
C SER A 897 -8.34 -3.90 -35.18
N VAL A 898 -8.52 -2.81 -35.92
CA VAL A 898 -9.20 -1.58 -35.46
C VAL A 898 -10.42 -1.39 -36.33
N SER A 899 -11.62 -1.43 -35.74
CA SER A 899 -12.89 -1.31 -36.48
C SER A 899 -13.29 0.15 -36.70
N THR A 900 -13.00 1.02 -35.73
CA THR A 900 -13.37 2.44 -35.74
C THR A 900 -12.28 3.28 -35.08
N VAL A 901 -12.14 4.54 -35.51
CA VAL A 901 -11.27 5.54 -34.90
C VAL A 901 -12.11 6.78 -34.66
N GLU A 902 -12.31 7.13 -33.39
CA GLU A 902 -13.04 8.34 -32.99
C GLU A 902 -12.06 9.37 -32.43
N VAL A 903 -12.14 10.62 -32.90
CA VAL A 903 -11.30 11.72 -32.41
C VAL A 903 -12.17 12.89 -32.01
N CYS A 904 -12.09 13.27 -30.75
CA CYS A 904 -12.77 14.44 -30.21
C CYS A 904 -11.88 15.69 -30.38
N HIS A 905 -12.40 16.76 -30.98
CA HIS A 905 -11.68 18.03 -31.10
C HIS A 905 -12.58 19.24 -30.89
N LYS A 906 -12.04 20.32 -30.30
CA LYS A 906 -12.77 21.58 -30.09
C LYS A 906 -12.55 22.53 -31.26
N ARG A 907 -13.62 22.96 -31.92
CA ARG A 907 -13.56 23.90 -33.06
C ARG A 907 -13.38 25.34 -32.57
N LEU A 908 -12.32 26.02 -33.02
CA LEU A 908 -12.19 27.47 -32.84
C LEU A 908 -13.07 28.16 -33.89
N GLU A 909 -14.08 28.91 -33.44
CA GLU A 909 -14.96 29.70 -34.29
C GLU A 909 -14.17 30.80 -35.02
N SER A 910 -13.57 30.51 -36.19
CA SER A 910 -13.35 31.48 -37.30
C SER A 910 -12.48 31.01 -38.47
N SER A 911 -11.94 29.78 -38.54
CA SER A 911 -11.27 29.31 -39.76
C SER A 911 -12.07 28.22 -40.49
N ALA A 912 -12.54 28.56 -41.68
CA ALA A 912 -12.90 27.56 -42.67
C ALA A 912 -11.62 26.81 -43.07
N THR A 913 -11.67 25.47 -43.08
CA THR A 913 -10.62 24.51 -43.52
C THR A 913 -9.42 24.23 -42.60
N SER A 914 -9.65 23.69 -41.39
CA SER A 914 -8.68 22.77 -40.77
C SER A 914 -9.22 21.34 -40.90
N MET A 915 -8.80 20.60 -41.94
CA MET A 915 -9.06 19.16 -42.03
C MET A 915 -8.11 18.43 -41.08
N PHE A 916 -8.64 17.98 -39.94
CA PHE A 916 -7.93 17.01 -39.11
C PHE A 916 -8.05 15.63 -39.78
N SER A 917 -6.93 14.94 -39.99
CA SER A 917 -6.89 13.58 -40.56
C SER A 917 -6.26 12.62 -39.56
N ALA A 918 -6.90 11.49 -39.30
CA ALA A 918 -6.32 10.41 -38.50
C ALA A 918 -5.77 9.33 -39.41
N HIS A 919 -4.63 8.76 -39.05
CA HIS A 919 -3.97 7.71 -39.81
C HIS A 919 -3.65 6.53 -38.92
N VAL A 920 -3.69 5.31 -39.47
CA VAL A 920 -3.29 4.08 -38.77
C VAL A 920 -2.17 3.39 -39.54
N GLN A 921 -1.15 2.92 -38.81
CA GLN A 921 -0.04 2.16 -39.35
C GLN A 921 0.30 0.98 -38.43
N ASP A 922 0.75 -0.10 -39.04
CA ASP A 922 1.17 -1.35 -38.39
C ASP A 922 2.65 -1.32 -37.94
N TYR A 923 3.46 -0.45 -38.53
CA TYR A 923 4.88 -0.29 -38.20
C TYR A 923 5.38 1.14 -38.40
N ASP A 924 6.20 1.62 -37.46
CA ASP A 924 6.73 2.99 -37.46
C ASP A 924 8.26 2.99 -37.26
N PRO A 925 9.06 3.40 -38.26
CA PRO A 925 10.51 3.48 -38.13
C PRO A 925 11.01 4.75 -37.41
N GLY A 926 10.13 5.59 -36.83
CA GLY A 926 10.49 6.71 -35.96
C GLY A 926 11.07 7.96 -36.67
N LYS A 927 11.22 7.92 -38.00
CA LYS A 927 11.75 9.01 -38.84
C LYS A 927 11.03 9.18 -40.19
N SER A 928 9.91 8.48 -40.39
CA SER A 928 9.18 8.47 -41.65
C SER A 928 8.23 9.67 -41.77
N THR A 929 8.09 10.22 -42.98
CA THR A 929 7.00 11.14 -43.36
C THR A 929 5.73 10.39 -43.78
N TYR A 930 5.75 9.06 -43.73
CA TYR A 930 4.59 8.21 -43.95
C TYR A 930 3.79 8.11 -42.65
N PHE A 931 2.53 8.54 -42.70
CA PHE A 931 1.64 8.56 -41.54
C PHE A 931 0.76 7.31 -41.42
N GLY A 932 0.83 6.40 -42.42
CA GLY A 932 -0.04 5.23 -42.49
C GLY A 932 -1.15 5.38 -43.51
N HIS A 933 -2.21 4.59 -43.33
CA HIS A 933 -3.45 4.69 -44.09
C HIS A 933 -4.40 5.70 -43.42
N ASP A 934 -4.94 6.61 -44.23
CA ASP A 934 -5.91 7.62 -43.80
C ASP A 934 -7.25 6.97 -43.42
N CYS A 935 -7.81 7.38 -42.29
CA CYS A 935 -9.11 6.92 -41.81
C CYS A 935 -10.24 7.65 -42.55
N LEU A 936 -11.29 6.92 -42.90
CA LEU A 936 -12.51 7.53 -43.44
C LEU A 936 -13.27 8.24 -42.32
N MET A 937 -13.22 9.57 -42.30
CA MET A 937 -13.94 10.40 -41.33
C MET A 937 -15.40 10.60 -41.74
N ASP A 938 -16.35 10.26 -40.85
CA ASP A 938 -17.78 10.44 -41.10
C ASP A 938 -18.24 11.84 -40.66
N SER A 939 -18.66 12.67 -41.63
CA SER A 939 -18.93 14.11 -41.44
C SER A 939 -20.17 14.47 -40.58
N VAL A 940 -20.80 13.50 -39.92
CA VAL A 940 -22.15 13.62 -39.32
C VAL A 940 -22.15 13.64 -37.77
N ARG A 941 -21.04 13.33 -37.09
CA ARG A 941 -20.94 13.30 -35.62
C ARG A 941 -20.09 14.44 -35.03
N ASP A 942 -20.32 15.66 -35.51
CA ASP A 942 -19.49 16.85 -35.22
C ASP A 942 -19.73 17.51 -33.84
N VAL A 943 -20.29 16.79 -32.86
CA VAL A 943 -20.54 17.32 -31.50
C VAL A 943 -20.20 16.25 -30.47
N CYS A 944 -19.19 16.50 -29.64
CA CYS A 944 -19.04 15.82 -28.36
C CYS A 944 -20.26 16.21 -27.51
N ASP A 945 -21.31 15.41 -27.58
CA ASP A 945 -22.51 15.62 -26.79
C ASP A 945 -22.19 15.23 -25.34
N GLU A 946 -22.13 16.21 -24.44
CA GLU A 946 -21.97 16.01 -22.99
C GLU A 946 -23.06 15.08 -22.39
N THR A 947 -24.09 14.72 -23.16
CA THR A 947 -25.21 13.88 -22.72
C THR A 947 -25.22 12.44 -23.24
N LEU A 948 -24.28 12.03 -24.10
CA LEU A 948 -24.16 10.64 -24.58
C LEU A 948 -23.03 9.88 -23.87
N ARG A 949 -23.17 9.71 -22.56
CA ARG A 949 -22.37 8.75 -21.79
C ARG A 949 -23.01 7.35 -21.88
N GLY A 950 -22.31 6.46 -22.59
CA GLY A 950 -22.54 5.02 -22.62
C GLY A 950 -23.00 4.50 -23.97
N GLN A 951 -22.05 4.07 -24.80
CA GLN A 951 -22.06 2.77 -25.46
C GLN A 951 -20.70 2.45 -26.05
#